data_AF-A0A1G3M1A7-F1
#
_entry.id   AF-A0A1G3M1A7-F1
#
_cell.length_a   1.000
_cell.length_b   1.000
_cell.length_c   1.000
_cell.angle_alpha   90.00
_cell.angle_beta   90.00
_cell.angle_gamma   90.00
#
_symmetry.space_group_name_H-M   'P 1'
#
loop_
_entity.id
_entity.type
_entity.pdbx_description
1 polymer ?
#
loop_
_entity_poly.entity_id
_entity_poly.type
_entity_poly.pdbx_seq_one_letter_code
_entity_poly.pdbx_strand_id
1 'polypeptide(L)'
;MTKKDLQPVAEKVNAKRIVREDQPITEAGRWYWIEDEDYHGKKQRYFACVTHVGSNYVALRSPSRHTWRVHFKDFDTQCTEELAPQHIIDSNIEEAKAEVREYMEEVRAITARLGVGQKAIDSGPSETAMTLSTHAGPIGEYKTALVKAKEHTLPELFKKIEGAHESLSSWMKANLIPMKAAQEGMKGVIGIIEDRLFNVELYAGLIETVTQIKKGEPAETGEQIHLMQRRCYMDEECLARYEAGGMEFKDIRAFDRWLCKPESMTRILPFERTVVAFQVRRKEKERECPNLKDFINILYAVEMDKKTFLFIRNGKQVFRLSTDIEFQAKLFPDLDQAVLTGTGALYSKRDNYHPGRIITEAMYLGMVEEENRKIAERDKLPKKEQFWRHIDQKSRDYEPFTKDSVYFDDTSAFLAGEVAKHNRLVLVLQGLLDRSPVFHPHPTWTLWNAVGFNAALKLIFDDTRALVAGEKPDFEAYRAKLNTKLRVGSITVGQEDAWERHEAVKESNRMDRTYTGRRSDYRPSHVRPYGDPGPGTLAEVKYIHRNGKCTFKWLRQRSGMTRWQGNNGLLPTSYDVGQSLLLNVSAYKPGDFRMFYDDPRTRADYLEWAPLLLEAEEFHAGNRKVGTEPTK
;
A
#
# COMPACT_ATOMS: atom_id res chain seq x y z
N MET A 1 -2.36 -28.27 -26.77
CA MET A 1 -2.39 -28.54 -25.32
C MET A 1 -3.47 -29.57 -25.05
N THR A 2 -3.09 -30.73 -24.51
CA THR A 2 -3.94 -31.93 -24.35
C THR A 2 -4.77 -31.89 -23.06
N LYS A 3 -5.98 -32.45 -23.16
CA LYS A 3 -7.16 -32.37 -22.28
C LYS A 3 -7.04 -32.90 -20.83
N LYS A 4 -5.85 -33.22 -20.29
CA LYS A 4 -5.74 -34.07 -19.08
C LYS A 4 -5.34 -33.40 -17.77
N ASP A 5 -4.88 -32.15 -17.76
CA ASP A 5 -4.06 -31.65 -16.63
C ASP A 5 -4.67 -30.47 -15.84
N LEU A 6 -5.90 -30.07 -16.13
CA LEU A 6 -6.67 -29.17 -15.27
C LEU A 6 -7.30 -30.03 -14.16
N GLN A 7 -6.66 -30.11 -13.00
CA GLN A 7 -7.24 -30.60 -11.74
C GLN A 7 -7.37 -29.44 -10.75
N PRO A 8 -8.33 -29.48 -9.81
CA PRO A 8 -8.39 -28.52 -8.72
C PRO A 8 -7.16 -28.67 -7.83
N VAL A 9 -6.51 -27.54 -7.55
CA VAL A 9 -5.32 -27.44 -6.70
C VAL A 9 -5.58 -27.93 -5.25
N ALA A 10 -6.85 -28.05 -4.86
CA ALA A 10 -7.29 -28.43 -3.51
C ALA A 10 -6.78 -29.78 -3.01
N GLU A 11 -6.51 -30.77 -3.87
CA GLU A 11 -5.98 -32.06 -3.42
C GLU A 11 -4.45 -32.10 -3.27
N LYS A 12 -3.71 -31.17 -3.89
CA LYS A 12 -2.23 -31.18 -3.87
C LYS A 12 -1.61 -30.25 -2.84
N VAL A 13 -2.37 -29.28 -2.30
CA VAL A 13 -1.88 -28.31 -1.29
C VAL A 13 -2.31 -28.70 0.13
N ASN A 14 -2.74 -29.95 0.35
CA ASN A 14 -2.52 -30.57 1.65
C ASN A 14 -1.03 -30.91 1.74
N ALA A 15 -0.21 -29.89 1.98
CA ALA A 15 1.09 -30.07 2.58
C ALA A 15 0.85 -30.70 3.95
N LYS A 16 0.67 -32.03 3.97
CA LYS A 16 0.94 -32.81 5.16
C LYS A 16 2.29 -32.32 5.62
N ARG A 17 2.33 -31.84 6.86
CA ARG A 17 3.56 -31.60 7.62
C ARG A 17 4.23 -32.97 7.72
N ILE A 18 4.93 -33.38 6.67
CA ILE A 18 5.73 -34.60 6.66
C ILE A 18 6.96 -34.22 7.46
N VAL A 19 6.82 -34.36 8.78
CA VAL A 19 7.93 -34.41 9.72
C VAL A 19 8.88 -35.46 9.16
N ARG A 20 10.11 -35.06 8.82
CA ARG A 20 11.15 -36.05 8.54
C ARG A 20 11.31 -36.88 9.81
N GLU A 21 11.22 -38.20 9.70
CA GLU A 21 11.35 -39.15 10.82
C GLU A 21 12.70 -39.04 11.54
N ASP A 22 13.68 -38.36 10.93
CA ASP A 22 15.04 -38.12 11.47
C ASP A 22 15.28 -36.68 12.00
N GLN A 23 14.24 -35.93 12.40
CA GLN A 23 14.48 -34.59 12.99
C GLN A 23 14.92 -34.69 14.47
N PRO A 24 15.99 -33.99 14.90
CA PRO A 24 16.30 -33.85 16.31
C PRO A 24 15.11 -33.16 16.98
N ILE A 25 14.64 -33.75 18.08
CA ILE A 25 13.45 -33.34 18.84
C ILE A 25 13.74 -31.98 19.48
N THR A 26 13.57 -30.91 18.71
CA THR A 26 13.71 -29.53 19.17
C THR A 26 12.31 -29.00 19.48
N GLU A 27 11.95 -29.00 20.76
CA GLU A 27 10.67 -28.43 21.21
C GLU A 27 10.82 -26.93 21.46
N ALA A 28 9.77 -26.16 21.11
CA ALA A 28 9.71 -24.74 21.44
C ALA A 28 9.84 -24.54 22.96
N GLY A 29 10.69 -23.60 23.38
CA GLY A 29 10.99 -23.32 24.78
C GLY A 29 12.30 -23.92 25.30
N ARG A 30 12.99 -24.78 24.54
CA ARG A 30 14.34 -25.27 24.90
C ARG A 30 15.42 -24.22 24.62
N TRP A 31 16.55 -24.33 25.31
CA TRP A 31 17.66 -23.37 25.24
C TRP A 31 18.91 -24.00 24.62
N TYR A 32 19.60 -23.21 23.80
CA TYR A 32 20.79 -23.61 23.06
C TYR A 32 21.85 -22.52 23.11
N TRP A 33 23.11 -22.93 23.02
CA TRP A 33 24.23 -22.06 22.73
C TRP A 33 24.48 -22.03 21.23
N ILE A 34 24.55 -20.84 20.65
CA ILE A 34 24.81 -20.62 19.23
C ILE A 34 26.22 -20.07 19.09
N GLU A 35 27.04 -20.69 18.23
CA GLU A 35 28.31 -20.10 17.78
C GLU A 35 28.09 -19.27 16.52
N ASP A 36 28.28 -17.96 16.62
CA ASP A 36 28.16 -17.02 15.49
C ASP A 36 29.45 -16.18 15.36
N GLU A 37 29.78 -15.79 14.13
CA GLU A 37 30.95 -14.94 13.86
C GLU A 37 30.54 -13.47 13.80
N ASP A 38 31.12 -12.64 14.67
CA ASP A 38 30.92 -11.19 14.63
C ASP A 38 31.38 -10.59 13.29
N TYR A 39 30.99 -9.34 13.01
CA TYR A 39 31.49 -8.52 11.89
C TYR A 39 33.03 -8.42 11.79
N HIS A 40 33.77 -8.79 12.85
CA HIS A 40 35.23 -8.85 12.90
C HIS A 40 35.82 -10.27 12.78
N GLY A 41 35.01 -11.29 12.45
CA GLY A 41 35.43 -12.68 12.31
C GLY A 41 35.77 -13.37 13.64
N LYS A 42 35.31 -12.83 14.77
CA LYS A 42 35.48 -13.47 16.09
C LYS A 42 34.25 -14.32 16.39
N LYS A 43 34.46 -15.60 16.70
CA LYS A 43 33.41 -16.51 17.15
C LYS A 43 32.96 -16.13 18.56
N GLN A 44 31.70 -15.76 18.71
CA GLN A 44 31.04 -15.55 19.99
C GLN A 44 29.99 -16.62 20.24
N ARG A 45 29.77 -16.94 21.52
CA ARG A 45 28.74 -17.89 21.96
C ARG A 45 27.56 -17.12 22.55
N TYR A 46 26.38 -17.34 21.98
CA TYR A 46 25.14 -16.69 22.40
C TYR A 46 24.18 -17.69 23.04
N PHE A 47 23.57 -17.32 24.16
CA PHE A 47 22.52 -18.10 24.80
C PHE A 47 21.15 -17.71 24.25
N ALA A 48 20.42 -18.67 23.67
CA ALA A 48 19.16 -18.40 23.01
C ALA A 48 18.11 -19.49 23.23
N CYS A 49 16.83 -19.07 23.24
CA CYS A 49 15.68 -19.94 23.40
C CYS A 49 15.01 -20.19 22.05
N VAL A 50 14.58 -21.43 21.79
CA VAL A 50 13.79 -21.77 20.60
C VAL A 50 12.40 -21.15 20.73
N THR A 51 12.10 -20.18 19.86
CA THR A 51 10.79 -19.51 19.84
C THR A 51 9.84 -20.12 18.83
N HIS A 52 10.34 -20.61 17.69
CA HIS A 52 9.53 -21.19 16.64
C HIS A 52 10.28 -22.29 15.91
N VAL A 53 9.59 -23.38 15.59
CA VAL A 53 10.14 -24.50 14.82
C VAL A 53 9.36 -24.59 13.51
N GLY A 54 10.01 -24.17 12.44
CA GLY A 54 9.50 -24.27 11.07
C GLY A 54 9.68 -25.67 10.50
N SER A 55 9.29 -25.87 9.24
CA SER A 55 9.48 -27.11 8.49
C SER A 55 10.94 -27.35 8.15
N ASN A 56 11.75 -26.28 8.02
CA ASN A 56 13.16 -26.39 7.65
C ASN A 56 14.14 -25.49 8.44
N TYR A 57 13.63 -24.70 9.40
CA TYR A 57 14.46 -23.83 10.23
C TYR A 57 13.99 -23.80 11.69
N VAL A 58 14.89 -23.36 12.56
CA VAL A 58 14.62 -23.07 13.98
C VAL A 58 14.86 -21.59 14.22
N ALA A 59 13.85 -20.89 14.74
CA ALA A 59 14.01 -19.51 15.20
C ALA A 59 14.43 -19.50 16.68
N LEU A 60 15.50 -18.77 16.95
CA LEU A 60 16.11 -18.65 18.27
C LEU A 60 16.10 -17.18 18.70
N ARG A 61 15.88 -16.93 19.99
CA ARG A 61 15.86 -15.58 20.55
C ARG A 61 16.72 -15.49 21.79
N SER A 62 17.63 -14.52 21.83
CA SER A 62 18.40 -14.22 23.03
C SER A 62 17.64 -13.33 24.02
N PRO A 63 18.04 -13.35 25.31
CA PRO A 63 17.64 -12.34 26.30
C PRO A 63 17.98 -10.90 25.86
N SER A 64 19.09 -10.73 25.13
CA SER A 64 19.62 -9.44 24.63
C SER A 64 18.93 -8.91 23.36
N ARG A 65 17.77 -9.46 22.98
CA ARG A 65 16.94 -9.08 21.81
C ARG A 65 17.46 -9.50 20.43
N HIS A 66 18.55 -10.25 20.35
CA HIS A 66 18.98 -10.83 19.08
C HIS A 66 18.08 -12.01 18.71
N THR A 67 17.86 -12.19 17.41
CA THR A 67 17.05 -13.28 16.84
C THR A 67 17.82 -13.93 15.72
N TRP A 68 17.92 -15.25 15.74
CA TRP A 68 18.55 -16.04 14.68
C TRP A 68 17.53 -16.97 14.04
N ARG A 69 17.75 -17.28 12.76
CA ARG A 69 17.06 -18.34 12.05
C ARG A 69 18.12 -19.30 11.52
N VAL A 70 18.17 -20.50 12.08
CA VAL A 70 19.18 -21.51 11.72
C VAL A 70 18.49 -22.62 10.94
N HIS A 71 19.04 -23.00 9.79
CA HIS A 71 18.52 -24.12 9.00
C HIS A 71 18.83 -25.46 9.71
N PHE A 72 17.96 -26.48 9.61
CA PHE A 72 18.19 -27.76 10.30
C PHE A 72 19.52 -28.44 9.95
N LYS A 73 20.02 -28.27 8.72
CA LYS A 73 21.32 -28.85 8.30
C LYS A 73 22.50 -28.31 9.10
N ASP A 74 22.39 -27.06 9.56
CA ASP A 74 23.44 -26.36 10.29
C ASP A 74 23.13 -26.28 11.80
N PHE A 75 21.99 -26.84 12.23
CA PHE A 75 21.53 -26.74 13.61
C PHE A 75 22.45 -27.52 14.55
N ASP A 76 22.71 -28.80 14.27
CA ASP A 76 23.56 -29.64 15.13
C ASP A 76 25.05 -29.22 15.10
N THR A 77 25.47 -28.46 14.08
CA THR A 77 26.84 -27.96 13.96
C THR A 77 27.05 -26.61 14.62
N GLN A 78 26.01 -25.75 14.66
CA GLN A 78 26.08 -24.40 15.23
C GLN A 78 25.48 -24.28 16.63
N CYS A 79 24.58 -25.20 17.01
CA CYS A 79 23.83 -25.14 18.27
C CYS A 79 24.18 -26.32 19.20
N THR A 80 24.48 -26.04 20.46
CA THR A 80 24.64 -27.07 21.51
C THR A 80 23.56 -26.91 22.59
N GLU A 81 22.81 -27.99 22.86
CA GLU A 81 21.71 -27.99 23.85
C GLU A 81 22.23 -27.75 25.28
N GLU A 82 21.50 -26.93 26.04
CA GLU A 82 21.75 -26.70 27.46
C GLU A 82 20.72 -27.47 28.31
N LEU A 83 21.20 -28.34 29.21
CA LEU A 83 20.34 -29.22 30.02
C LEU A 83 19.77 -28.52 31.25
N ALA A 84 20.38 -27.43 31.73
CA ALA A 84 19.96 -26.70 32.92
C ALA A 84 19.84 -25.18 32.69
N PRO A 85 18.95 -24.72 31.78
CA PRO A 85 18.88 -23.32 31.40
C PRO A 85 18.44 -22.38 32.52
N GLN A 86 17.59 -22.86 33.43
CA GLN A 86 17.10 -22.04 34.55
C GLN A 86 18.24 -21.65 35.51
N HIS A 87 19.21 -22.54 35.73
CA HIS A 87 20.36 -22.27 36.58
C HIS A 87 21.21 -21.11 36.03
N ILE A 88 21.39 -21.06 34.71
CA ILE A 88 22.16 -20.00 34.03
C ILE A 88 21.41 -18.67 34.09
N ILE A 89 20.11 -18.68 33.83
CA ILE A 89 19.28 -17.48 33.90
C ILE A 89 19.28 -16.94 35.34
N ASP A 90 19.08 -17.80 36.34
CA ASP A 90 19.05 -17.40 37.75
C ASP A 90 20.44 -16.92 38.22
N SER A 91 21.52 -17.57 37.81
CA SER A 91 22.90 -17.13 38.11
C SER A 91 23.17 -15.72 37.56
N ASN A 92 22.81 -15.46 36.29
CA ASN A 92 22.99 -14.13 35.68
C ASN A 92 22.08 -13.07 36.32
N ILE A 93 20.89 -13.45 36.80
CA ILE A 93 20.01 -12.55 37.55
C ILE A 93 20.63 -12.20 38.91
N GLU A 94 21.19 -13.17 39.62
CA GLU A 94 21.83 -12.95 40.92
C GLU A 94 23.14 -12.15 40.79
N GLU A 95 23.94 -12.40 39.75
CA GLU A 95 25.13 -11.59 39.45
C GLU A 95 24.75 -10.13 39.14
N ALA A 96 23.78 -9.89 38.25
CA ALA A 96 23.31 -8.54 37.97
C ALA A 96 22.69 -7.85 39.20
N LYS A 97 22.01 -8.58 40.09
CA LYS A 97 21.52 -8.04 41.38
C LYS A 97 22.67 -7.70 42.33
N ALA A 98 23.73 -8.49 42.34
CA ALA A 98 24.91 -8.25 43.15
C ALA A 98 25.65 -7.00 42.68
N GLU A 99 25.86 -6.84 41.36
CA GLU A 99 26.48 -5.64 40.78
C GLU A 99 25.67 -4.37 41.07
N VAL A 100 24.34 -4.41 40.90
CA VAL A 100 23.48 -3.27 41.25
C VAL A 100 23.62 -2.92 42.74
N ARG A 101 23.71 -3.93 43.61
CA ARG A 101 23.87 -3.71 45.05
C ARG A 101 25.22 -3.10 45.38
N GLU A 102 26.30 -3.60 44.78
CA GLU A 102 27.65 -3.08 44.95
C GLU A 102 27.74 -1.61 44.49
N TYR A 103 27.24 -1.29 43.30
CA TYR A 103 27.22 0.09 42.81
C TYR A 103 26.33 1.00 43.67
N MET A 104 25.20 0.50 44.18
CA MET A 104 24.35 1.26 45.10
C MET A 104 25.01 1.48 46.47
N GLU A 105 25.79 0.53 46.97
CA GLU A 105 26.61 0.68 48.17
C GLU A 105 27.76 1.67 47.96
N GLU A 106 28.38 1.66 46.77
CA GLU A 106 29.43 2.60 46.39
C GLU A 106 28.88 4.04 46.26
N VAL A 107 27.70 4.20 45.64
CA VAL A 107 26.96 5.48 45.62
C VAL A 107 26.65 5.93 47.05
N ARG A 108 26.13 5.04 47.90
CA ARG A 108 25.85 5.34 49.32
C ARG A 108 27.10 5.78 50.07
N ALA A 109 28.22 5.07 49.90
CA ALA A 109 29.49 5.40 50.54
C ALA A 109 30.05 6.76 50.10
N ILE A 110 29.96 7.08 48.80
CA ILE A 110 30.38 8.38 48.25
C ILE A 110 29.45 9.49 48.77
N THR A 111 28.14 9.29 48.77
CA THR A 111 27.19 10.30 49.28
C THR A 111 27.33 10.54 50.79
N ALA A 112 27.63 9.50 51.58
CA ALA A 112 27.91 9.61 53.01
C ALA A 112 29.23 10.36 53.28
N ARG A 113 30.28 10.09 52.49
CA ARG A 113 31.57 10.80 52.55
C ARG A 113 31.44 12.27 52.17
N LEU A 114 30.44 12.62 51.35
CA LEU A 114 30.15 13.99 50.91
C LEU A 114 29.09 14.68 51.78
N GLY A 115 28.70 14.10 52.93
CA GLY A 115 27.77 14.72 53.87
C GLY A 115 26.35 14.93 53.33
N VAL A 116 25.98 14.29 52.21
CA VAL A 116 24.62 14.33 51.68
C VAL A 116 23.81 13.29 52.45
N GLY A 117 22.94 13.77 53.34
CA GLY A 117 22.20 12.92 54.27
C GLY A 117 21.37 11.84 53.55
N GLN A 118 21.32 10.65 54.16
CA GLN A 118 20.62 9.45 53.70
C GLN A 118 19.14 9.68 53.32
N LYS A 119 18.50 10.68 53.94
CA LYS A 119 17.10 11.10 53.66
C LYS A 119 16.89 11.81 52.32
N ALA A 120 17.94 12.37 51.71
CA ALA A 120 17.82 13.08 50.43
C ALA A 120 17.74 12.13 49.21
N ILE A 121 18.11 10.86 49.39
CA ILE A 121 18.13 9.84 48.33
C ILE A 121 16.78 9.09 48.26
N ASP A 122 16.12 8.84 49.40
CA ASP A 122 14.86 8.09 49.46
C ASP A 122 13.59 8.96 49.38
N SER A 123 13.71 10.27 49.63
CA SER A 123 12.60 11.23 49.54
C SER A 123 13.10 12.52 48.93
N GLY A 124 12.48 12.95 47.82
CA GLY A 124 12.82 14.17 47.08
C GLY A 124 12.94 15.43 47.95
N PRO A 125 13.40 16.56 47.37
CA PRO A 125 14.09 17.62 48.10
C PRO A 125 13.23 18.21 49.21
N SER A 126 13.51 17.79 50.45
CA SER A 126 13.00 18.44 51.65
C SER A 126 14.11 19.34 52.20
N GLU A 127 13.75 20.60 52.43
CA GLU A 127 14.56 21.61 53.08
C GLU A 127 14.93 21.14 54.49
N THR A 128 16.10 20.52 54.65
CA THR A 128 16.96 20.60 55.84
C THR A 128 18.12 19.61 55.72
N ALA A 129 19.34 20.13 55.53
CA ALA A 129 20.57 19.53 56.05
C ALA A 129 21.78 20.45 55.78
N MET A 130 21.94 21.50 56.59
CA MET A 130 23.27 22.04 56.86
C MET A 130 23.74 21.41 58.18
N THR A 131 24.10 20.13 58.11
CA THR A 131 24.91 19.48 59.15
C THR A 131 26.32 19.34 58.57
N LEU A 132 27.12 20.38 58.79
CA LEU A 132 28.57 20.33 58.64
C LEU A 132 29.12 19.37 59.71
N SER A 133 29.06 18.07 59.45
CA SER A 133 29.80 17.09 60.22
C SER A 133 31.29 17.30 59.95
N THR A 134 31.95 18.03 60.85
CA THR A 134 33.35 17.89 61.30
C THR A 134 34.26 17.05 60.40
N HIS A 135 34.62 17.57 59.22
CA HIS A 135 35.78 17.07 58.48
C HIS A 135 36.94 18.05 58.69
N ALA A 136 37.98 17.56 59.35
CA ALA A 136 39.22 18.25 59.63
C ALA A 136 40.10 18.33 58.36
N GLY A 137 39.68 19.14 57.38
CA GLY A 137 40.44 19.39 56.14
C GLY A 137 40.04 20.71 55.46
N PRO A 138 40.89 21.25 54.57
CA PRO A 138 40.66 22.55 53.93
C PRO A 138 39.40 22.52 53.03
N ILE A 139 38.51 23.51 53.20
CA ILE A 139 37.22 23.66 52.48
C ILE A 139 37.36 23.57 50.93
N GLY A 140 38.53 23.92 50.38
CA GLY A 140 38.83 23.79 48.95
C GLY A 140 38.90 22.34 48.44
N GLU A 141 39.39 21.40 49.26
CA GLU A 141 39.46 19.97 48.92
C GLU A 141 38.08 19.33 48.93
N TYR A 142 37.21 19.77 49.84
CA TYR A 142 35.81 19.33 49.88
C TYR A 142 35.01 19.82 48.66
N LYS A 143 35.19 21.08 48.25
CA LYS A 143 34.55 21.64 47.06
C LYS A 143 35.01 20.94 45.77
N THR A 144 36.29 20.64 45.65
CA THR A 144 36.84 19.91 44.48
C THR A 144 36.36 18.46 44.45
N ALA A 145 36.24 17.79 45.61
CA ALA A 145 35.64 16.46 45.72
C ALA A 145 34.15 16.45 45.31
N LEU A 146 33.37 17.48 45.70
CA LEU A 146 31.97 17.63 45.29
C LEU A 146 31.82 17.85 43.77
N VAL A 147 32.68 18.67 43.16
CA VAL A 147 32.66 18.90 41.70
C VAL A 147 33.02 17.63 40.94
N LYS A 148 34.09 16.92 41.35
CA LYS A 148 34.49 15.65 40.74
C LYS A 148 33.42 14.57 40.89
N ALA A 149 32.71 14.55 42.02
CA ALA A 149 31.62 13.61 42.24
C ALA A 149 30.42 13.89 41.33
N LYS A 150 30.05 15.17 41.18
CA LYS A 150 28.93 15.61 40.34
C LYS A 150 29.20 15.43 38.85
N GLU A 151 30.41 15.73 38.38
CA GLU A 151 30.72 15.78 36.94
C GLU A 151 31.18 14.44 36.36
N HIS A 152 31.80 13.57 37.17
CA HIS A 152 32.41 12.34 36.66
C HIS A 152 31.95 11.09 37.43
N THR A 153 32.17 10.99 38.74
CA THR A 153 32.01 9.70 39.42
C THR A 153 30.55 9.26 39.60
N LEU A 154 29.64 10.18 39.96
CA LEU A 154 28.21 9.84 40.07
C LEU A 154 27.57 9.57 38.70
N PRO A 155 27.78 10.38 37.65
CA PRO A 155 27.29 10.05 36.31
C PRO A 155 27.81 8.71 35.78
N GLU A 156 29.09 8.39 36.00
CA GLU A 156 29.65 7.09 35.59
C GLU A 156 29.04 5.91 36.37
N LEU A 157 28.82 6.07 37.67
CA LEU A 157 28.14 5.05 38.48
C LEU A 157 26.66 4.89 38.12
N PHE A 158 25.94 5.98 37.87
CA PHE A 158 24.56 5.91 37.37
C PHE A 158 24.50 5.20 36.01
N LYS A 159 25.45 5.47 35.11
CA LYS A 159 25.54 4.77 33.82
C LYS A 159 25.83 3.27 33.99
N LYS A 160 26.66 2.88 34.96
CA LYS A 160 26.90 1.46 35.31
C LYS A 160 25.65 0.81 35.91
N ILE A 161 24.94 1.50 36.81
CA ILE A 161 23.68 1.04 37.39
C ILE A 161 22.61 0.87 36.31
N GLU A 162 22.50 1.82 35.37
CA GLU A 162 21.59 1.71 34.22
C GLU A 162 21.92 0.47 33.37
N GLY A 163 23.19 0.24 33.02
CA GLY A 163 23.61 -0.96 32.28
C GLY A 163 23.35 -2.28 33.02
N ALA A 164 23.58 -2.31 34.34
CA ALA A 164 23.28 -3.48 35.17
C ALA A 164 21.77 -3.72 35.30
N HIS A 165 20.95 -2.66 35.40
CA HIS A 165 19.49 -2.75 35.37
C HIS A 165 18.93 -3.21 34.02
N GLU A 166 19.51 -2.75 32.91
CA GLU A 166 19.15 -3.25 31.57
C GLU A 166 19.45 -4.75 31.43
N SER A 167 20.62 -5.17 31.93
CA SER A 167 21.01 -6.57 31.97
C SER A 167 20.04 -7.40 32.82
N LEU A 168 19.74 -6.94 34.04
CA LEU A 168 18.74 -7.56 34.92
C LEU A 168 17.36 -7.68 34.26
N SER A 169 16.89 -6.61 33.61
CA SER A 169 15.62 -6.60 32.88
C SER A 169 15.62 -7.60 31.72
N SER A 170 16.74 -7.72 31.01
CA SER A 170 16.88 -8.64 29.87
C SER A 170 16.79 -10.11 30.31
N TRP A 171 17.46 -10.47 31.40
CA TRP A 171 17.43 -11.83 31.97
C TRP A 171 16.10 -12.16 32.66
N MET A 172 15.46 -11.19 33.33
CA MET A 172 14.09 -11.39 33.83
C MET A 172 13.09 -11.65 32.69
N LYS A 173 13.26 -10.98 31.54
CA LYS A 173 12.43 -11.22 30.34
C LYS A 173 12.72 -12.58 29.70
N ALA A 174 13.91 -13.15 29.88
CA ALA A 174 14.29 -14.47 29.37
C ALA A 174 13.33 -15.57 29.86
N ASN A 175 12.95 -15.54 31.14
CA ASN A 175 11.99 -16.48 31.74
C ASN A 175 10.60 -16.46 31.06
N LEU A 176 10.24 -15.34 30.42
CA LEU A 176 8.96 -15.19 29.72
C LEU A 176 9.02 -15.61 28.24
N ILE A 177 10.20 -15.86 27.68
CA ILE A 177 10.36 -16.21 26.26
C ILE A 177 9.67 -17.54 25.92
N PRO A 178 9.85 -18.64 26.68
CA PRO A 178 9.17 -19.90 26.40
C PRO A 178 7.64 -19.78 26.44
N MET A 179 7.09 -19.01 27.39
CA MET A 179 5.64 -18.79 27.51
C MET A 179 5.08 -18.01 26.31
N LYS A 180 5.81 -17.00 25.83
CA LYS A 180 5.43 -16.25 24.62
C LYS A 180 5.47 -17.11 23.37
N ALA A 181 6.47 -17.98 23.23
CA ALA A 181 6.57 -18.94 22.14
C ALA A 181 5.36 -19.89 22.10
N ALA A 182 4.96 -20.43 23.26
CA ALA A 182 3.75 -21.25 23.37
C ALA A 182 2.47 -20.48 23.00
N GLN A 183 2.35 -19.21 23.41
CA GLN A 183 1.19 -18.37 23.08
C GLN A 183 1.11 -18.07 21.57
N GLU A 184 2.24 -17.83 20.90
CA GLU A 184 2.28 -17.61 19.45
C GLU A 184 1.77 -18.83 18.67
N GLY A 185 2.11 -20.04 19.12
CA GLY A 185 1.55 -21.28 18.56
C GLY A 185 0.02 -21.35 18.65
N MET A 186 -0.57 -20.88 19.76
CA MET A 186 -2.04 -20.86 19.92
C MET A 186 -2.73 -19.82 19.03
N LYS A 187 -2.11 -18.65 18.82
CA LYS A 187 -2.64 -17.62 17.91
C LYS A 187 -2.78 -18.15 16.47
N GLY A 188 -1.84 -18.97 16.03
CA GLY A 188 -1.92 -19.62 14.71
C GLY A 188 -3.15 -20.50 14.56
N VAL A 189 -3.52 -21.26 15.61
CA VAL A 189 -4.73 -22.10 15.61
C VAL A 189 -6.00 -21.26 15.55
N ILE A 190 -6.06 -20.15 16.30
CA ILE A 190 -7.19 -19.22 16.25
C ILE A 190 -7.35 -18.65 14.83
N GLY A 191 -6.27 -18.23 14.19
CA GLY A 191 -6.31 -17.72 12.82
C GLY A 191 -6.87 -18.74 11.82
N ILE A 192 -6.54 -20.03 11.96
CA ILE A 192 -7.11 -21.10 11.12
C ILE A 192 -8.63 -21.25 11.34
N ILE A 193 -9.10 -21.11 12.58
CA ILE A 193 -10.52 -21.19 12.91
C ILE A 193 -11.27 -19.99 12.34
N GLU A 194 -10.73 -18.78 12.50
CA GLU A 194 -11.27 -17.54 11.93
C GLU A 194 -11.35 -17.62 10.40
N ASP A 195 -10.29 -18.09 9.74
CA ASP A 195 -10.30 -18.29 8.28
C ASP A 195 -11.35 -19.31 7.81
N ARG A 196 -11.55 -20.40 8.56
CA ARG A 196 -12.60 -21.39 8.26
C ARG A 196 -13.99 -20.81 8.47
N LEU A 197 -14.21 -20.07 9.56
CA LEU A 197 -15.48 -19.39 9.83
C LEU A 197 -15.79 -18.40 8.71
N PHE A 198 -14.82 -17.56 8.32
CA PHE A 198 -14.95 -16.61 7.23
C PHE A 198 -15.31 -17.30 5.90
N ASN A 199 -14.66 -18.42 5.56
CA ASN A 199 -14.98 -19.17 4.33
C ASN A 199 -16.41 -19.75 4.36
N VAL A 200 -16.90 -20.17 5.52
CA VAL A 200 -18.29 -20.64 5.69
C VAL A 200 -19.28 -19.49 5.56
N GLU A 201 -19.00 -18.34 6.17
CA GLU A 201 -19.84 -17.14 6.05
C GLU A 201 -19.94 -16.66 4.60
N LEU A 202 -18.83 -16.73 3.86
CA LEU A 202 -18.76 -16.42 2.44
C LEU A 202 -19.58 -17.41 1.58
N TYR A 203 -19.43 -18.71 1.83
CA TYR A 203 -20.20 -19.75 1.13
C TYR A 203 -21.69 -19.74 1.50
N ALA A 204 -22.06 -19.28 2.70
CA ALA A 204 -23.45 -19.07 3.08
C ALA A 204 -24.02 -17.74 2.54
N GLY A 205 -23.15 -16.79 2.15
CA GLY A 205 -23.54 -15.47 1.67
C GLY A 205 -23.97 -14.51 2.77
N LEU A 206 -23.54 -14.73 4.01
CA LEU A 206 -23.90 -13.88 5.16
C LEU A 206 -23.27 -12.48 5.07
N ILE A 207 -22.15 -12.38 4.36
CA ILE A 207 -21.38 -11.15 4.15
C ILE A 207 -21.57 -10.56 2.75
N GLU A 208 -22.55 -11.06 1.99
CA GLU A 208 -22.82 -10.64 0.62
C GLU A 208 -24.21 -10.04 0.50
N THR A 209 -24.32 -8.93 -0.23
CA THR A 209 -25.63 -8.36 -0.58
C THR A 209 -25.85 -8.41 -2.08
N VAL A 210 -26.82 -9.22 -2.52
CA VAL A 210 -27.22 -9.31 -3.93
C VAL A 210 -28.45 -8.44 -4.16
N THR A 211 -28.32 -7.47 -5.08
CA THR A 211 -29.41 -6.60 -5.51
C THR A 211 -29.74 -6.88 -6.99
N GLN A 212 -30.99 -7.18 -7.30
CA GLN A 212 -31.45 -7.27 -8.70
C GLN A 212 -31.68 -5.87 -9.25
N ILE A 213 -30.97 -5.52 -10.33
CA ILE A 213 -31.04 -4.20 -10.96
C ILE A 213 -32.06 -4.22 -12.11
N LYS A 214 -32.03 -5.27 -12.93
CA LYS A 214 -32.89 -5.42 -14.11
C LYS A 214 -33.57 -6.78 -14.12
N LYS A 215 -34.89 -6.77 -14.24
CA LYS A 215 -35.71 -7.98 -14.46
C LYS A 215 -35.78 -8.28 -15.95
N GLY A 216 -35.86 -9.56 -16.28
CA GLY A 216 -35.93 -10.04 -17.67
C GLY A 216 -35.93 -11.57 -17.73
N GLU A 217 -35.91 -12.11 -18.94
CA GLU A 217 -35.78 -13.54 -19.18
C GLU A 217 -34.34 -14.00 -18.87
N PRO A 218 -34.17 -15.13 -18.17
CA PRO A 218 -32.86 -15.70 -17.91
C PRO A 218 -32.25 -16.30 -19.18
N ALA A 219 -30.93 -16.51 -19.18
CA ALA A 219 -30.26 -17.22 -20.27
C ALA A 219 -30.59 -18.71 -20.28
N GLU A 220 -30.36 -19.37 -21.41
CA GLU A 220 -30.56 -20.80 -21.59
C GLU A 220 -29.75 -21.64 -20.60
N THR A 221 -30.30 -22.77 -20.16
CA THR A 221 -29.72 -23.59 -19.09
C THR A 221 -28.28 -23.99 -19.34
N GLY A 222 -27.94 -24.41 -20.57
CA GLY A 222 -26.59 -24.89 -20.92
C GLY A 222 -25.51 -23.81 -21.09
N GLU A 223 -25.85 -22.52 -21.05
CA GLU A 223 -24.91 -21.44 -21.35
C GLU A 223 -23.82 -21.32 -20.28
N GLN A 224 -22.55 -21.24 -20.68
CA GLN A 224 -21.44 -21.12 -19.75
C GLN A 224 -21.33 -19.71 -19.16
N ILE A 225 -20.83 -19.61 -17.92
CA ILE A 225 -20.57 -18.33 -17.27
C ILE A 225 -19.23 -17.79 -17.76
N HIS A 226 -19.27 -16.63 -18.40
CA HIS A 226 -18.09 -15.91 -18.87
C HIS A 226 -17.58 -14.99 -17.77
N LEU A 227 -16.42 -15.30 -17.20
CA LEU A 227 -15.79 -14.48 -16.17
C LEU A 227 -14.74 -13.57 -16.80
N MET A 228 -14.98 -12.25 -16.76
CA MET A 228 -14.03 -11.27 -17.26
C MET A 228 -12.92 -11.07 -16.23
N GLN A 229 -11.66 -11.35 -16.63
CA GLN A 229 -10.53 -11.30 -15.70
C GLN A 229 -10.11 -9.89 -15.32
N ARG A 230 -10.36 -8.92 -16.21
CA ARG A 230 -10.02 -7.51 -15.97
C ARG A 230 -11.02 -6.90 -14.99
N ARG A 231 -10.49 -6.26 -13.95
CA ARG A 231 -11.27 -5.33 -13.12
C ARG A 231 -11.51 -4.03 -13.89
N CYS A 232 -12.78 -3.67 -14.04
CA CYS A 232 -13.21 -2.41 -14.63
C CYS A 232 -13.34 -1.33 -13.55
N TYR A 233 -13.29 -0.07 -13.97
CA TYR A 233 -13.42 1.08 -13.08
C TYR A 233 -14.67 1.88 -13.49
N MET A 234 -15.55 2.17 -12.52
CA MET A 234 -16.85 2.79 -12.81
C MET A 234 -16.70 4.17 -13.44
N ASP A 235 -15.78 4.98 -12.93
CA ASP A 235 -15.47 6.32 -13.46
C ASP A 235 -14.93 6.25 -14.89
N GLU A 236 -13.95 5.38 -15.16
CA GLU A 236 -13.39 5.18 -16.50
C GLU A 236 -14.46 4.72 -17.51
N GLU A 237 -15.31 3.77 -17.13
CA GLU A 237 -16.27 3.15 -18.05
C GLU A 237 -17.50 4.02 -18.34
N CYS A 238 -17.95 4.85 -17.39
CA CYS A 238 -19.07 5.76 -17.59
C CYS A 238 -18.71 6.97 -18.45
N LEU A 239 -17.44 7.37 -18.45
CA LEU A 239 -16.93 8.40 -19.34
C LEU A 239 -16.93 7.98 -20.82
N ALA A 240 -17.05 6.67 -21.14
CA ALA A 240 -17.19 6.16 -22.52
C ALA A 240 -18.33 6.79 -23.30
N ARG A 241 -19.40 7.10 -22.56
CA ARG A 241 -20.60 7.74 -23.07
C ARG A 241 -20.93 8.90 -22.18
N TYR A 242 -20.12 9.93 -22.33
CA TYR A 242 -20.47 11.26 -21.89
C TYR A 242 -21.65 11.75 -22.74
N GLU A 243 -22.87 11.44 -22.30
CA GLU A 243 -24.06 12.23 -22.63
C GLU A 243 -24.06 13.39 -21.62
N ALA A 244 -24.05 14.63 -22.13
CA ALA A 244 -23.93 15.90 -21.39
C ALA A 244 -24.18 15.86 -19.86
N GLY A 245 -23.22 16.36 -19.08
CA GLY A 245 -23.39 16.69 -17.67
C GLY A 245 -22.52 15.93 -16.66
N GLY A 246 -21.57 15.08 -17.07
CA GLY A 246 -20.59 14.44 -16.18
C GLY A 246 -21.20 13.63 -15.03
N MET A 247 -21.20 12.29 -15.13
CA MET A 247 -21.69 11.47 -14.03
C MET A 247 -20.66 11.40 -12.89
N GLU A 248 -20.66 12.40 -12.00
CA GLU A 248 -20.24 12.17 -10.62
C GLU A 248 -21.31 11.28 -9.97
N PHE A 249 -21.02 9.99 -9.79
CA PHE A 249 -21.90 9.10 -9.03
C PHE A 249 -21.95 9.55 -7.57
N LYS A 250 -22.88 10.45 -7.26
CA LYS A 250 -23.30 10.72 -5.87
C LYS A 250 -23.95 9.46 -5.26
N ASP A 251 -24.41 8.52 -6.09
CA ASP A 251 -25.05 7.26 -5.70
C ASP A 251 -24.78 6.14 -6.73
N ILE A 252 -24.45 4.93 -6.25
CA ILE A 252 -24.22 3.71 -7.03
C ILE A 252 -25.46 3.36 -7.88
N ARG A 253 -26.67 3.71 -7.42
CA ARG A 253 -27.91 3.48 -8.17
C ARG A 253 -27.96 4.21 -9.52
N ALA A 254 -27.24 5.31 -9.67
CA ALA A 254 -27.15 5.99 -10.96
C ALA A 254 -26.28 5.21 -11.95
N PHE A 255 -25.22 4.55 -11.48
CA PHE A 255 -24.40 3.64 -12.28
C PHE A 255 -25.22 2.42 -12.74
N ASP A 256 -26.00 1.83 -11.82
CA ASP A 256 -26.88 0.70 -12.11
C ASP A 256 -27.84 1.00 -13.28
N ARG A 257 -28.43 2.21 -13.31
CA ARG A 257 -29.30 2.67 -14.41
C ARG A 257 -28.54 2.85 -15.71
N TRP A 258 -27.34 3.42 -15.67
CA TRP A 258 -26.52 3.61 -16.86
C TRP A 258 -26.08 2.28 -17.49
N LEU A 259 -25.68 1.31 -16.66
CA LEU A 259 -25.26 -0.02 -17.11
C LEU A 259 -26.41 -0.77 -17.80
N CYS A 260 -27.67 -0.49 -17.41
CA CYS A 260 -28.85 -1.13 -17.97
C CYS A 260 -29.25 -0.64 -19.38
N LYS A 261 -28.61 0.42 -19.90
CA LYS A 261 -28.79 0.88 -21.29
C LYS A 261 -28.27 -0.20 -22.25
N PRO A 262 -29.00 -0.55 -23.35
CA PRO A 262 -28.63 -1.67 -24.24
C PRO A 262 -27.19 -1.64 -24.76
N GLU A 263 -26.71 -0.45 -25.11
CA GLU A 263 -25.37 -0.26 -25.67
C GLU A 263 -24.28 -0.39 -24.62
N SER A 264 -24.45 0.18 -23.42
CA SER A 264 -23.53 0.01 -22.28
C SER A 264 -23.50 -1.44 -21.80
N MET A 265 -24.68 -2.08 -21.73
CA MET A 265 -24.84 -3.47 -21.33
C MET A 265 -24.11 -4.42 -22.28
N THR A 266 -24.25 -4.24 -23.58
CA THR A 266 -23.57 -5.09 -24.58
C THR A 266 -22.06 -4.85 -24.61
N ARG A 267 -21.60 -3.64 -24.30
CA ARG A 267 -20.18 -3.30 -24.24
C ARG A 267 -19.48 -3.95 -23.04
N ILE A 268 -20.07 -3.81 -21.85
CA ILE A 268 -19.46 -4.25 -20.58
C ILE A 268 -19.76 -5.72 -20.29
N LEU A 269 -20.99 -6.15 -20.54
CA LEU A 269 -21.49 -7.50 -20.28
C LEU A 269 -21.90 -8.16 -21.61
N PRO A 270 -20.96 -8.46 -22.52
CA PRO A 270 -21.26 -8.86 -23.90
C PRO A 270 -21.97 -10.22 -24.01
N PHE A 271 -21.68 -11.19 -23.14
CA PHE A 271 -22.25 -12.53 -23.20
C PHE A 271 -23.53 -12.63 -22.35
N GLU A 272 -24.39 -13.59 -22.67
CA GLU A 272 -25.66 -13.78 -21.95
C GLU A 272 -25.45 -14.12 -20.48
N ARG A 273 -24.42 -14.91 -20.16
CA ARG A 273 -23.94 -15.12 -18.78
C ARG A 273 -22.56 -14.53 -18.63
N THR A 274 -22.48 -13.36 -18.01
CA THR A 274 -21.21 -12.65 -17.81
C THR A 274 -21.08 -12.16 -16.37
N VAL A 275 -19.89 -12.29 -15.80
CA VAL A 275 -19.51 -11.70 -14.51
C VAL A 275 -18.34 -10.75 -14.71
N VAL A 276 -18.46 -9.52 -14.21
CA VAL A 276 -17.41 -8.48 -14.28
C VAL A 276 -17.22 -7.85 -12.91
N ALA A 277 -15.95 -7.72 -12.49
CA ALA A 277 -15.61 -6.96 -11.29
C ALA A 277 -15.44 -5.47 -11.60
N PHE A 278 -16.07 -4.64 -10.79
CA PHE A 278 -16.00 -3.19 -10.86
C PHE A 278 -15.48 -2.62 -9.54
N GLN A 279 -14.45 -1.78 -9.61
CA GLN A 279 -14.07 -0.89 -8.52
C GLN A 279 -14.57 0.53 -8.85
N VAL A 280 -14.87 1.33 -7.84
CA VAL A 280 -15.39 2.69 -8.08
C VAL A 280 -14.32 3.54 -8.78
N ARG A 281 -13.06 3.47 -8.34
CA ARG A 281 -11.93 4.26 -8.89
C ARG A 281 -10.62 3.47 -8.89
N ARG A 282 -9.72 3.80 -9.82
CA ARG A 282 -8.37 3.22 -9.92
C ARG A 282 -7.33 3.92 -9.06
N LYS A 283 -7.36 5.26 -9.04
CA LYS A 283 -6.48 6.12 -8.25
C LYS A 283 -7.29 6.79 -7.16
N GLU A 284 -6.67 7.02 -6.00
CA GLU A 284 -7.27 7.82 -4.94
C GLU A 284 -7.49 9.26 -5.46
N LYS A 285 -8.69 9.81 -5.24
CA LYS A 285 -8.97 11.20 -5.59
C LYS A 285 -8.44 12.07 -4.46
N GLU A 286 -7.54 12.98 -4.78
CA GLU A 286 -7.15 14.05 -3.85
C GLU A 286 -8.40 14.88 -3.52
N ARG A 287 -8.78 14.88 -2.24
CA ARG A 287 -9.91 15.64 -1.71
C ARG A 287 -9.35 16.62 -0.68
N GLU A 288 -9.55 17.91 -0.92
CA GLU A 288 -9.17 18.91 0.07
C GLU A 288 -10.05 18.75 1.31
N CYS A 289 -9.42 18.78 2.49
CA CYS A 289 -10.06 18.58 3.78
C CYS A 289 -10.12 19.92 4.54
N PRO A 290 -11.09 20.81 4.25
CA PRO A 290 -11.17 22.06 4.98
C PRO A 290 -11.66 21.89 6.42
N ASN A 291 -12.43 20.83 6.76
CA ASN A 291 -12.97 20.58 8.11
C ASN A 291 -12.97 19.11 8.55
N LEU A 292 -13.10 18.85 9.87
CA LEU A 292 -13.16 17.51 10.48
C LEU A 292 -14.37 16.67 10.01
N LYS A 293 -15.52 17.29 9.74
CA LYS A 293 -16.70 16.61 9.18
C LYS A 293 -16.44 16.16 7.74
N ASP A 294 -15.72 16.97 6.97
CA ASP A 294 -15.31 16.64 5.62
C ASP A 294 -14.27 15.52 5.65
N PHE A 295 -13.37 15.51 6.64
CA PHE A 295 -12.44 14.40 6.87
C PHE A 295 -13.14 13.06 7.12
N ILE A 296 -14.18 13.01 7.97
CA ILE A 296 -14.95 11.78 8.22
C ILE A 296 -15.67 11.32 6.94
N ASN A 297 -16.30 12.24 6.21
CA ASN A 297 -16.95 11.92 4.94
C ASN A 297 -15.95 11.46 3.87
N ILE A 298 -14.74 12.04 3.86
CA ILE A 298 -13.65 11.66 2.97
C ILE A 298 -13.15 10.27 3.32
N LEU A 299 -12.97 9.93 4.60
CA LEU A 299 -12.59 8.58 5.03
C LEU A 299 -13.61 7.54 4.58
N TYR A 300 -14.91 7.76 4.84
CA TYR A 300 -15.96 6.87 4.36
C TYR A 300 -16.00 6.77 2.83
N ALA A 301 -15.80 7.90 2.13
CA ALA A 301 -15.78 7.90 0.67
C ALA A 301 -14.53 7.22 0.11
N VAL A 302 -13.36 7.29 0.78
CA VAL A 302 -12.13 6.57 0.40
C VAL A 302 -12.30 5.06 0.62
N GLU A 303 -12.95 4.64 1.71
CA GLU A 303 -13.29 3.24 1.93
C GLU A 303 -14.26 2.72 0.85
N MET A 304 -15.28 3.51 0.50
CA MET A 304 -16.21 3.18 -0.58
C MET A 304 -15.53 3.17 -1.96
N ASP A 305 -14.54 4.02 -2.21
CA ASP A 305 -13.78 4.04 -3.47
C ASP A 305 -13.01 2.72 -3.66
N LYS A 306 -12.59 2.08 -2.56
CA LYS A 306 -11.87 0.80 -2.57
C LYS A 306 -12.78 -0.43 -2.71
N LYS A 307 -14.07 -0.31 -2.40
CA LYS A 307 -15.01 -1.45 -2.48
C LYS A 307 -15.14 -1.95 -3.92
N THR A 308 -15.16 -3.28 -4.06
CA THR A 308 -15.33 -3.95 -5.35
C THR A 308 -16.74 -4.56 -5.42
N PHE A 309 -17.41 -4.33 -6.55
CA PHE A 309 -18.74 -4.86 -6.86
C PHE A 309 -18.63 -5.87 -7.99
N LEU A 310 -19.35 -6.99 -7.90
CA LEU A 310 -19.50 -7.91 -9.03
C LEU A 310 -20.84 -7.64 -9.72
N PHE A 311 -20.78 -7.31 -11.00
CA PHE A 311 -21.97 -7.22 -11.85
C PHE A 311 -22.15 -8.53 -12.61
N ILE A 312 -23.34 -9.10 -12.51
CA ILE A 312 -23.68 -10.41 -13.05
C ILE A 312 -24.84 -10.25 -14.02
N ARG A 313 -24.63 -10.66 -15.27
CA ARG A 313 -25.66 -10.78 -16.30
C ARG A 313 -26.10 -12.23 -16.43
N ASN A 314 -27.41 -12.46 -16.49
CA ASN A 314 -28.01 -13.74 -16.84
C ASN A 314 -29.16 -13.50 -17.83
N GLY A 315 -28.85 -13.63 -19.12
CA GLY A 315 -29.76 -13.31 -20.23
C GLY A 315 -30.05 -11.81 -20.28
N LYS A 316 -31.31 -11.44 -20.00
CA LYS A 316 -31.75 -10.04 -19.88
C LYS A 316 -31.73 -9.52 -18.44
N GLN A 317 -31.44 -10.39 -17.46
CA GLN A 317 -31.35 -10.03 -16.04
C GLN A 317 -29.97 -9.49 -15.69
N VAL A 318 -29.94 -8.51 -14.78
CA VAL A 318 -28.70 -7.94 -14.26
C VAL A 318 -28.79 -7.85 -12.74
N PHE A 319 -27.77 -8.35 -12.07
CA PHE A 319 -27.61 -8.34 -10.62
C PHE A 319 -26.31 -7.63 -10.26
N ARG A 320 -26.29 -7.00 -9.09
CA ARG A 320 -25.09 -6.50 -8.44
C ARG A 320 -24.90 -7.22 -7.13
N LEU A 321 -23.70 -7.72 -6.93
CA LEU A 321 -23.25 -8.28 -5.69
C LEU A 321 -22.22 -7.35 -5.06
N SER A 322 -22.49 -6.97 -3.82
CA SER A 322 -21.57 -6.21 -2.97
C SER A 322 -20.93 -7.18 -1.99
N THR A 323 -19.60 -7.23 -1.98
CA THR A 323 -18.79 -8.00 -1.04
C THR A 323 -17.81 -7.07 -0.34
N ASP A 324 -17.52 -7.34 0.92
CA ASP A 324 -16.41 -6.69 1.63
C ASP A 324 -15.03 -7.30 1.30
N ILE A 325 -14.97 -8.22 0.34
CA ILE A 325 -13.72 -8.76 -0.22
C ILE A 325 -13.13 -7.76 -1.20
N GLU A 326 -11.86 -7.41 -0.98
CA GLU A 326 -11.05 -6.69 -1.95
C GLU A 326 -10.49 -7.69 -2.98
N PHE A 327 -10.98 -7.60 -4.22
CA PHE A 327 -10.41 -8.36 -5.34
C PHE A 327 -9.20 -7.62 -5.91
N GLN A 328 -8.16 -8.35 -6.30
CA GLN A 328 -6.98 -7.78 -6.95
C GLN A 328 -7.31 -7.23 -8.37
N ALA A 329 -6.32 -6.66 -9.06
CA ALA A 329 -6.49 -6.11 -10.41
C ALA A 329 -6.95 -7.17 -11.44
N LYS A 330 -6.63 -8.44 -11.20
CA LYS A 330 -7.17 -9.60 -11.91
C LYS A 330 -7.94 -10.47 -10.91
N LEU A 331 -9.09 -11.01 -11.33
CA LEU A 331 -9.89 -11.91 -10.50
C LEU A 331 -9.20 -13.27 -10.29
N PHE A 332 -8.48 -13.73 -11.32
CA PHE A 332 -7.49 -14.79 -11.28
C PHE A 332 -6.20 -14.25 -11.92
N PRO A 333 -5.03 -14.40 -11.30
CA PRO A 333 -3.78 -13.91 -11.87
C PRO A 333 -3.38 -14.72 -13.10
N ASP A 334 -2.61 -14.09 -13.98
CA ASP A 334 -1.83 -14.74 -15.04
C ASP A 334 -0.55 -15.37 -14.47
N LEU A 335 -0.51 -15.69 -13.17
CA LEU A 335 0.58 -16.47 -12.64
C LEU A 335 0.55 -17.77 -13.42
N ASP A 336 1.59 -17.95 -14.23
CA ASP A 336 1.82 -19.14 -15.02
C ASP A 336 1.54 -20.33 -14.10
N GLN A 337 0.71 -21.27 -14.53
CA GLN A 337 0.17 -22.31 -13.63
C GLN A 337 1.31 -22.93 -12.80
N ALA A 338 2.51 -23.05 -13.40
CA ALA A 338 3.79 -23.37 -12.79
C ALA A 338 4.12 -22.68 -11.44
N VAL A 339 3.85 -21.38 -11.28
CA VAL A 339 4.10 -20.62 -10.05
C VAL A 339 3.07 -20.95 -8.97
N LEU A 340 1.81 -21.14 -9.35
CA LEU A 340 0.72 -21.48 -8.42
C LEU A 340 0.72 -22.96 -8.03
N THR A 341 1.12 -23.86 -8.93
CA THR A 341 1.23 -25.31 -8.70
C THR A 341 2.60 -25.74 -8.20
N GLY A 342 3.57 -24.83 -8.11
CA GLY A 342 4.95 -25.13 -7.71
C GLY A 342 5.68 -26.08 -8.68
N THR A 343 5.18 -26.21 -9.92
CA THR A 343 5.77 -27.09 -10.93
C THR A 343 6.74 -26.29 -11.79
N GLY A 344 8.00 -26.23 -11.35
CA GLY A 344 9.10 -25.53 -12.02
C GLY A 344 10.09 -24.98 -11.00
N ALA A 345 11.30 -24.62 -11.44
CA ALA A 345 12.23 -23.88 -10.59
C ALA A 345 11.68 -22.46 -10.39
N LEU A 346 11.39 -22.11 -9.14
CA LEU A 346 10.90 -20.80 -8.73
C LEU A 346 12.01 -20.07 -7.98
N TYR A 347 11.98 -18.75 -8.02
CA TYR A 347 12.91 -17.89 -7.29
C TYR A 347 12.14 -16.94 -6.40
N SER A 348 12.53 -16.83 -5.13
CA SER A 348 11.93 -15.96 -4.14
C SER A 348 12.86 -14.80 -3.81
N LYS A 349 12.31 -13.59 -3.70
CA LYS A 349 13.09 -12.44 -3.26
C LYS A 349 13.46 -12.57 -1.76
N ARG A 350 14.75 -12.53 -1.46
CA ARG A 350 15.37 -12.30 -0.16
C ARG A 350 15.04 -10.89 0.30
N ASP A 351 14.04 -10.77 1.15
CA ASP A 351 13.78 -9.55 1.91
C ASP A 351 13.95 -9.84 3.39
N ASN A 352 14.59 -8.93 4.12
CA ASN A 352 14.94 -9.13 5.53
C ASN A 352 13.71 -9.24 6.45
N TYR A 353 12.51 -8.95 5.93
CA TYR A 353 11.29 -8.96 6.71
C TYR A 353 10.19 -9.84 6.12
N HIS A 354 9.87 -9.78 4.81
CA HIS A 354 8.79 -10.59 4.20
C HIS A 354 9.14 -11.06 2.77
N PRO A 355 8.85 -12.32 2.35
CA PRO A 355 9.01 -12.74 0.96
C PRO A 355 8.01 -11.98 0.08
N GLY A 356 8.48 -10.92 -0.58
CA GLY A 356 7.62 -9.97 -1.28
C GLY A 356 7.27 -10.36 -2.71
N ARG A 357 8.03 -11.25 -3.35
CA ARG A 357 7.83 -11.60 -4.76
C ARG A 357 8.44 -12.94 -5.14
N ILE A 358 7.68 -13.74 -5.90
CA ILE A 358 8.12 -15.01 -6.49
C ILE A 358 8.10 -14.84 -8.01
N ILE A 359 9.13 -15.34 -8.68
CA ILE A 359 9.26 -15.30 -10.14
C ILE A 359 9.63 -16.69 -10.68
N THR A 360 9.31 -16.94 -11.94
CA THR A 360 9.75 -18.16 -12.64
C THR A 360 11.24 -18.07 -12.98
N GLU A 361 11.88 -19.23 -13.19
CA GLU A 361 13.25 -19.30 -13.72
C GLU A 361 13.43 -18.50 -15.01
N ALA A 362 12.48 -18.55 -15.94
CA ALA A 362 12.54 -17.77 -17.19
C ALA A 362 12.57 -16.25 -16.94
N MET A 363 11.78 -15.76 -15.98
CA MET A 363 11.80 -14.35 -15.58
C MET A 363 13.10 -13.97 -14.87
N TYR A 364 13.64 -14.87 -14.03
CA TYR A 364 14.92 -14.67 -13.35
C TYR A 364 16.08 -14.57 -14.37
N LEU A 365 16.15 -15.51 -15.31
CA LEU A 365 17.18 -15.52 -16.37
C LEU A 365 17.09 -14.26 -17.24
N GLY A 366 15.89 -13.83 -17.63
CA GLY A 366 15.70 -12.57 -18.37
C GLY A 366 16.18 -11.34 -17.59
N MET A 367 16.02 -11.31 -16.26
CA MET A 367 16.53 -10.24 -15.40
C MET A 367 18.06 -10.25 -15.35
N VAL A 368 18.68 -11.43 -15.18
CA VAL A 368 20.14 -11.60 -15.18
C VAL A 368 20.73 -11.16 -16.52
N GLU A 369 20.10 -11.51 -17.65
CA GLU A 369 20.53 -11.08 -18.98
C GLU A 369 20.46 -9.55 -19.14
N GLU A 370 19.38 -8.91 -18.69
CA GLU A 370 19.24 -7.45 -18.76
C GLU A 370 20.29 -6.73 -17.91
N GLU A 371 20.58 -7.24 -16.71
CA GLU A 371 21.63 -6.74 -15.83
C GLU A 371 23.01 -6.91 -16.44
N ASN A 372 23.31 -8.09 -17.00
CA ASN A 372 24.56 -8.35 -17.70
C ASN A 372 24.74 -7.44 -18.91
N ARG A 373 23.65 -7.15 -19.66
CA ARG A 373 23.69 -6.18 -20.76
C ARG A 373 24.04 -4.78 -20.27
N LYS A 374 23.40 -4.32 -19.18
CA LYS A 374 23.70 -3.01 -18.57
C LYS A 374 25.14 -2.93 -18.06
N ILE A 375 25.65 -4.00 -17.44
CA ILE A 375 27.03 -4.08 -16.95
C ILE A 375 27.99 -3.99 -18.14
N ALA A 376 27.75 -4.76 -19.21
CA ALA A 376 28.56 -4.71 -20.43
C ALA A 376 28.52 -3.34 -21.12
N GLU A 377 27.38 -2.65 -21.12
CA GLU A 377 27.26 -1.27 -21.62
C GLU A 377 28.04 -0.27 -20.76
N ARG A 378 27.98 -0.41 -19.42
CA ARG A 378 28.75 0.42 -18.50
C ARG A 378 30.24 0.21 -18.66
N ASP A 379 30.69 -1.03 -18.80
CA ASP A 379 32.11 -1.37 -18.88
C ASP A 379 32.78 -0.85 -20.18
N LYS A 380 31.98 -0.52 -21.20
CA LYS A 380 32.43 0.18 -22.42
C LYS A 380 32.66 1.68 -22.24
N LEU A 381 32.17 2.28 -21.15
CA LEU A 381 32.31 3.72 -20.89
C LEU A 381 33.68 4.04 -20.25
N PRO A 382 34.17 5.30 -20.34
CA PRO A 382 35.35 5.73 -19.61
C PRO A 382 35.20 5.56 -18.09
N LYS A 383 36.28 5.17 -17.38
CA LYS A 383 36.26 4.91 -15.91
C LYS A 383 35.61 6.01 -15.07
N LYS A 384 35.76 7.28 -15.48
CA LYS A 384 35.19 8.44 -14.78
C LYS A 384 33.65 8.47 -14.84
N GLU A 385 33.06 7.93 -15.91
CA GLU A 385 31.60 7.83 -16.11
C GLU A 385 31.03 6.53 -15.52
N GLN A 386 31.82 5.46 -15.48
CA GLN A 386 31.44 4.20 -14.82
C GLN A 386 31.10 4.41 -13.34
N PHE A 387 31.86 5.26 -12.64
CA PHE A 387 31.66 5.58 -11.22
C PHE A 387 30.27 6.16 -10.91
N TRP A 388 29.70 6.95 -11.84
CA TRP A 388 28.39 7.60 -11.64
C TRP A 388 27.21 6.76 -12.13
N ARG A 389 27.46 5.67 -12.87
CA ARG A 389 26.43 4.72 -13.33
C ARG A 389 26.39 3.50 -12.42
N HIS A 390 25.72 3.65 -11.28
CA HIS A 390 25.37 2.51 -10.44
C HIS A 390 24.33 1.64 -11.15
N ILE A 391 24.61 0.34 -11.26
CA ILE A 391 23.66 -0.66 -11.76
C ILE A 391 23.19 -1.44 -10.55
N ASP A 392 21.91 -1.30 -10.26
CA ASP A 392 21.22 -2.08 -9.24
C ASP A 392 21.07 -3.54 -9.73
N GLN A 393 21.75 -4.47 -9.06
CA GLN A 393 21.73 -5.91 -9.39
C GLN A 393 20.64 -6.59 -8.59
N LYS A 394 19.40 -6.38 -9.02
CA LYS A 394 18.19 -6.90 -8.40
C LYS A 394 18.14 -8.42 -8.41
N SER A 395 18.83 -9.08 -9.34
CA SER A 395 18.93 -10.54 -9.40
C SER A 395 19.60 -11.16 -8.15
N ARG A 396 20.49 -10.42 -7.46
CA ARG A 396 21.14 -10.89 -6.22
C ARG A 396 20.16 -11.03 -5.06
N ASP A 397 19.05 -10.32 -5.12
CA ASP A 397 18.01 -10.40 -4.12
C ASP A 397 17.14 -11.64 -4.32
N TYR A 398 17.34 -12.49 -5.34
CA TYR A 398 16.51 -13.67 -5.57
C TYR A 398 17.29 -14.96 -5.32
N GLU A 399 16.69 -15.86 -4.53
CA GLU A 399 17.24 -17.19 -4.25
C GLU A 399 16.28 -18.28 -4.76
N PRO A 400 16.80 -19.46 -5.16
CA PRO A 400 15.97 -20.58 -5.57
C PRO A 400 15.01 -21.01 -4.45
N PHE A 401 13.71 -21.06 -4.74
CA PHE A 401 12.69 -21.58 -3.86
C PHE A 401 12.81 -23.11 -3.77
N THR A 402 13.64 -23.55 -2.83
CA THR A 402 13.91 -24.95 -2.54
C THR A 402 13.73 -25.20 -1.04
N LYS A 403 13.51 -26.46 -0.66
CA LYS A 403 13.40 -26.86 0.76
C LYS A 403 14.66 -26.58 1.59
N ASP A 404 15.77 -26.26 0.92
CA ASP A 404 17.04 -25.90 1.53
C ASP A 404 17.13 -24.41 1.90
N SER A 405 16.15 -23.57 1.51
CA SER A 405 16.12 -22.15 1.86
C SER A 405 15.44 -21.92 3.21
N VAL A 406 16.08 -21.19 4.12
CA VAL A 406 15.53 -20.81 5.46
C VAL A 406 14.15 -20.15 5.38
N TYR A 407 13.82 -19.50 4.25
CA TYR A 407 12.56 -18.78 4.04
C TYR A 407 11.49 -19.60 3.31
N PHE A 408 11.67 -20.92 3.20
CA PHE A 408 10.75 -21.81 2.51
C PHE A 408 9.32 -21.73 3.10
N ASP A 409 9.18 -21.73 4.41
CA ASP A 409 7.86 -21.68 5.07
C ASP A 409 7.16 -20.33 4.83
N ASP A 410 7.88 -19.22 4.97
CA ASP A 410 7.33 -17.88 4.73
C ASP A 410 6.84 -17.75 3.27
N THR A 411 7.64 -18.24 2.34
CA THR A 411 7.32 -18.22 0.90
C THR A 411 6.16 -19.17 0.58
N SER A 412 6.11 -20.34 1.22
CA SER A 412 4.99 -21.28 1.08
C SER A 412 3.70 -20.73 1.68
N ALA A 413 3.77 -20.05 2.82
CA ALA A 413 2.64 -19.36 3.44
C ALA A 413 2.13 -18.22 2.56
N PHE A 414 3.03 -17.47 1.93
CA PHE A 414 2.67 -16.44 0.95
C PHE A 414 1.93 -17.05 -0.26
N LEU A 415 2.46 -18.13 -0.86
CA LEU A 415 1.80 -18.85 -1.96
C LEU A 415 0.43 -19.39 -1.54
N ALA A 416 0.35 -20.04 -0.38
CA ALA A 416 -0.89 -20.57 0.16
C ALA A 416 -1.92 -19.45 0.41
N GLY A 417 -1.49 -18.29 0.90
CA GLY A 417 -2.31 -17.11 1.09
C GLY A 417 -2.86 -16.55 -0.23
N GLU A 418 -2.04 -16.48 -1.27
CA GLU A 418 -2.50 -16.10 -2.62
C GLU A 418 -3.52 -17.13 -3.13
N VAL A 419 -3.21 -18.44 -3.12
CA VAL A 419 -4.15 -19.49 -3.53
C VAL A 419 -5.47 -19.43 -2.73
N ALA A 420 -5.41 -19.16 -1.42
CA ALA A 420 -6.59 -19.02 -0.57
C ALA A 420 -7.47 -17.84 -1.01
N LYS A 421 -6.89 -16.69 -1.38
CA LYS A 421 -7.65 -15.55 -1.94
C LYS A 421 -8.41 -15.95 -3.22
N HIS A 422 -7.84 -16.83 -4.03
CA HIS A 422 -8.47 -17.27 -5.28
C HIS A 422 -9.59 -18.26 -5.01
N ASN A 423 -9.35 -19.20 -4.08
CA ASN A 423 -10.36 -20.14 -3.63
C ASN A 423 -11.57 -19.43 -3.00
N ARG A 424 -11.37 -18.27 -2.35
CA ARG A 424 -12.48 -17.41 -1.86
C ARG A 424 -13.39 -16.93 -2.99
N LEU A 425 -12.87 -16.54 -4.15
CA LEU A 425 -13.72 -16.18 -5.30
C LEU A 425 -14.52 -17.38 -5.82
N VAL A 426 -13.89 -18.56 -5.88
CA VAL A 426 -14.59 -19.81 -6.25
C VAL A 426 -15.68 -20.15 -5.24
N LEU A 427 -15.45 -19.93 -3.95
CA LEU A 427 -16.45 -20.08 -2.88
C LEU A 427 -17.66 -19.17 -3.08
N VAL A 428 -17.43 -17.89 -3.41
CA VAL A 428 -18.51 -16.94 -3.73
C VAL A 428 -19.33 -17.45 -4.91
N LEU A 429 -18.67 -17.81 -6.01
CA LEU A 429 -19.35 -18.27 -7.23
C LEU A 429 -20.11 -19.58 -7.01
N GLN A 430 -19.53 -20.55 -6.30
CA GLN A 430 -20.21 -21.80 -5.96
C GLN A 430 -21.42 -21.52 -5.07
N GLY A 431 -21.24 -20.69 -4.04
CA GLY A 431 -22.34 -20.30 -3.16
C GLY A 431 -23.48 -19.60 -3.91
N LEU A 432 -23.18 -18.76 -4.91
CA LEU A 432 -24.20 -18.16 -5.78
C LEU A 432 -24.93 -19.17 -6.65
N LEU A 433 -24.24 -20.18 -7.17
CA LEU A 433 -24.87 -21.27 -7.94
C LEU A 433 -25.79 -22.12 -7.05
N ASP A 434 -25.39 -22.38 -5.80
CA ASP A 434 -26.13 -23.32 -4.95
C ASP A 434 -27.31 -22.67 -4.22
N ARG A 435 -27.20 -21.39 -3.82
CA ARG A 435 -28.18 -20.73 -2.95
C ARG A 435 -28.98 -19.60 -3.61
N SER A 436 -28.51 -19.05 -4.72
CA SER A 436 -29.02 -17.79 -5.27
C SER A 436 -29.69 -17.98 -6.63
N PRO A 437 -30.83 -17.33 -6.90
CA PRO A 437 -31.49 -17.42 -8.21
C PRO A 437 -30.75 -16.67 -9.33
N VAL A 438 -29.60 -16.05 -9.04
CA VAL A 438 -28.85 -15.19 -9.96
C VAL A 438 -28.52 -15.88 -11.28
N PHE A 439 -28.12 -17.15 -11.24
CA PHE A 439 -27.74 -17.92 -12.43
C PHE A 439 -28.85 -18.85 -12.93
N HIS A 440 -30.01 -18.90 -12.26
CA HIS A 440 -31.07 -19.83 -12.65
C HIS A 440 -31.65 -19.49 -14.04
N PRO A 441 -32.00 -20.51 -14.85
CA PRO A 441 -31.80 -21.94 -14.62
C PRO A 441 -30.39 -22.38 -15.03
N HIS A 442 -29.65 -23.15 -14.22
CA HIS A 442 -28.36 -23.74 -14.63
C HIS A 442 -28.26 -25.22 -14.22
N PRO A 443 -27.34 -26.01 -14.82
CA PRO A 443 -27.04 -27.37 -14.39
C PRO A 443 -26.34 -27.36 -13.03
N THR A 444 -26.37 -28.48 -12.31
CA THR A 444 -25.64 -28.65 -11.04
C THR A 444 -24.14 -28.70 -11.29
N TRP A 445 -23.50 -27.52 -11.32
CA TRP A 445 -22.07 -27.40 -11.50
C TRP A 445 -21.33 -27.42 -10.16
N THR A 446 -20.21 -28.13 -10.13
CA THR A 446 -19.30 -28.15 -8.99
C THR A 446 -17.97 -27.53 -9.41
N LEU A 447 -17.74 -26.28 -9.03
CA LEU A 447 -16.54 -25.51 -9.37
C LEU A 447 -15.27 -26.03 -8.68
N TRP A 448 -15.44 -26.85 -7.63
CA TRP A 448 -14.35 -27.52 -6.94
C TRP A 448 -13.66 -28.59 -7.75
N ASN A 449 -14.32 -29.11 -8.79
CA ASN A 449 -13.76 -30.12 -9.69
C ASN A 449 -13.44 -29.47 -11.01
N ALA A 450 -12.28 -29.75 -11.59
CA ALA A 450 -11.87 -29.06 -12.80
C ALA A 450 -12.75 -29.38 -14.02
N VAL A 451 -13.35 -30.58 -14.06
CA VAL A 451 -14.37 -30.92 -15.06
C VAL A 451 -15.59 -30.01 -14.91
N GLY A 452 -16.07 -29.81 -13.68
CA GLY A 452 -17.20 -28.92 -13.39
C GLY A 452 -16.86 -27.46 -13.60
N PHE A 453 -15.65 -27.03 -13.20
CA PHE A 453 -15.14 -25.68 -13.43
C PHE A 453 -15.09 -25.36 -14.93
N ASN A 454 -14.52 -26.23 -15.77
CA ASN A 454 -14.43 -26.01 -17.21
C ASN A 454 -15.79 -26.12 -17.92
N ALA A 455 -16.73 -26.90 -17.36
CA ALA A 455 -18.09 -26.97 -17.87
C ALA A 455 -18.89 -25.70 -17.54
N ALA A 456 -18.66 -25.12 -16.37
CA ALA A 456 -19.41 -23.98 -15.85
C ALA A 456 -18.83 -22.61 -16.25
N LEU A 457 -17.50 -22.47 -16.23
CA LEU A 457 -16.80 -21.18 -16.33
C LEU A 457 -15.89 -21.13 -17.55
N LYS A 458 -15.95 -19.99 -18.24
CA LYS A 458 -15.01 -19.61 -19.29
C LYS A 458 -14.31 -18.32 -18.89
N LEU A 459 -13.00 -18.41 -18.66
CA LEU A 459 -12.17 -17.25 -18.29
C LEU A 459 -11.85 -16.44 -19.54
N ILE A 460 -12.15 -15.14 -19.51
CA ILE A 460 -11.84 -14.22 -20.60
C ILE A 460 -10.70 -13.30 -20.15
N PHE A 461 -9.54 -13.50 -20.76
CA PHE A 461 -8.36 -12.67 -20.56
C PHE A 461 -8.32 -11.57 -21.62
N ASP A 462 -8.37 -10.32 -21.17
CA ASP A 462 -8.46 -9.13 -22.04
C ASP A 462 -7.16 -8.89 -22.85
N ASP A 463 -6.07 -9.57 -22.51
CA ASP A 463 -4.81 -9.57 -23.27
C ASP A 463 -5.01 -10.08 -24.71
N THR A 464 -6.03 -10.91 -24.94
CA THR A 464 -6.42 -11.35 -26.28
C THR A 464 -7.08 -10.25 -27.13
N ARG A 465 -7.53 -9.14 -26.52
CA ARG A 465 -8.02 -7.92 -27.19
C ARG A 465 -6.97 -6.81 -27.26
N ALA A 466 -5.79 -7.00 -26.68
CA ALA A 466 -4.74 -5.98 -26.55
C ALA A 466 -3.87 -5.78 -27.80
N LEU A 467 -4.03 -6.60 -28.85
CA LEU A 467 -3.40 -6.36 -30.15
C LEU A 467 -4.14 -5.24 -30.90
N VAL A 468 -3.99 -4.01 -30.42
CA VAL A 468 -4.46 -2.82 -31.13
C VAL A 468 -3.41 -2.45 -32.18
N ALA A 469 -3.81 -2.46 -33.45
CA ALA A 469 -2.95 -2.05 -34.54
C ALA A 469 -2.68 -0.53 -34.48
N GLY A 470 -1.41 -0.13 -34.50
CA GLY A 470 -1.00 1.28 -34.58
C GLY A 470 -0.27 1.82 -33.32
N GLU A 471 0.33 2.99 -33.48
CA GLU A 471 1.01 3.70 -32.38
C GLU A 471 0.02 4.13 -31.28
N LYS A 472 0.49 4.18 -30.03
CA LYS A 472 -0.32 4.67 -28.90
C LYS A 472 -0.69 6.15 -29.16
N PRO A 473 -1.97 6.53 -29.11
CA PRO A 473 -2.37 7.93 -29.20
C PRO A 473 -1.71 8.76 -28.09
N ASP A 474 -1.01 9.83 -28.48
CA ASP A 474 -0.35 10.75 -27.55
C ASP A 474 -1.17 12.04 -27.39
N PHE A 475 -1.72 12.25 -26.19
CA PHE A 475 -2.51 13.42 -25.87
C PHE A 475 -1.71 14.72 -25.97
N GLU A 476 -0.44 14.70 -25.55
CA GLU A 476 0.41 15.88 -25.56
C GLU A 476 0.71 16.34 -27.00
N ALA A 477 1.02 15.37 -27.88
CA ALA A 477 1.19 15.63 -29.30
C ALA A 477 -0.09 16.17 -29.95
N TYR A 478 -1.26 15.65 -29.56
CA TYR A 478 -2.55 16.13 -30.06
C TYR A 478 -2.88 17.54 -29.56
N ARG A 479 -2.66 17.83 -28.27
CA ARG A 479 -2.81 19.17 -27.70
C ARG A 479 -1.91 20.18 -28.41
N ALA A 480 -0.64 19.83 -28.63
CA ALA A 480 0.30 20.65 -29.38
C ALA A 480 -0.20 20.92 -30.81
N LYS A 481 -0.72 19.90 -31.50
CA LYS A 481 -1.31 20.02 -32.84
C LYS A 481 -2.48 21.00 -32.86
N LEU A 482 -3.41 20.94 -31.89
CA LEU A 482 -4.51 21.90 -31.80
C LEU A 482 -4.02 23.32 -31.50
N ASN A 483 -3.00 23.45 -30.66
CA ASN A 483 -2.41 24.73 -30.29
C ASN A 483 -1.63 25.40 -31.43
N THR A 484 -1.24 24.68 -32.49
CA THR A 484 -0.69 25.31 -33.72
C THR A 484 -1.68 26.28 -34.39
N LYS A 485 -2.99 26.07 -34.18
CA LYS A 485 -4.05 26.93 -34.72
C LYS A 485 -4.51 27.99 -33.72
N LEU A 486 -3.82 28.13 -32.60
CA LEU A 486 -4.17 29.09 -31.57
C LEU A 486 -3.94 30.52 -32.06
N ARG A 487 -4.98 31.34 -31.98
CA ARG A 487 -4.95 32.77 -32.33
C ARG A 487 -5.65 33.60 -31.26
N VAL A 488 -5.40 34.90 -31.23
CA VAL A 488 -6.17 35.84 -30.40
C VAL A 488 -7.66 35.69 -30.74
N GLY A 489 -8.50 35.59 -29.71
CA GLY A 489 -9.93 35.29 -29.83
C GLY A 489 -10.28 33.80 -29.82
N SER A 490 -9.30 32.89 -29.77
CA SER A 490 -9.58 31.45 -29.61
C SER A 490 -10.08 31.16 -28.19
N ILE A 491 -10.96 30.18 -28.08
CA ILE A 491 -11.49 29.70 -26.80
C ILE A 491 -10.63 28.53 -26.35
N THR A 492 -10.21 28.56 -25.09
CA THR A 492 -9.37 27.53 -24.47
C THR A 492 -9.96 27.04 -23.15
N VAL A 493 -9.51 25.86 -22.76
CA VAL A 493 -9.71 25.27 -21.42
C VAL A 493 -8.35 24.91 -20.80
N GLY A 494 -8.28 24.91 -19.47
CA GLY A 494 -7.06 24.63 -18.69
C GLY A 494 -6.45 25.85 -17.98
N GLN A 495 -6.84 27.06 -18.38
CA GLN A 495 -6.37 28.30 -17.75
C GLN A 495 -6.80 28.48 -16.29
N GLU A 496 -7.98 27.96 -15.93
CA GLU A 496 -8.52 28.06 -14.56
C GLU A 496 -7.74 27.17 -13.60
N ASP A 497 -7.53 25.90 -13.95
CA ASP A 497 -6.69 24.96 -13.18
C ASP A 497 -5.26 25.50 -13.00
N ALA A 498 -4.65 26.02 -14.07
CA ALA A 498 -3.33 26.65 -13.99
C ALA A 498 -3.31 27.86 -13.04
N TRP A 499 -4.37 28.68 -13.06
CA TRP A 499 -4.51 29.83 -12.17
C TRP A 499 -4.70 29.41 -10.72
N GLU A 500 -5.58 28.45 -10.43
CA GLU A 500 -5.83 27.97 -9.06
C GLU A 500 -4.59 27.34 -8.43
N ARG A 501 -3.80 26.57 -9.19
CA ARG A 501 -2.51 26.04 -8.72
C ARG A 501 -1.50 27.15 -8.44
N HIS A 502 -1.46 28.18 -9.28
CA HIS A 502 -0.58 29.32 -9.07
C HIS A 502 -0.99 30.13 -7.82
N GLU A 503 -2.29 30.31 -7.57
CA GLU A 503 -2.77 30.92 -6.33
C GLU A 503 -2.51 30.02 -5.12
N ALA A 504 -2.57 28.69 -5.27
CA ALA A 504 -2.22 27.75 -4.19
C ALA A 504 -0.74 27.83 -3.79
N VAL A 505 0.16 28.02 -4.76
CA VAL A 505 1.59 28.29 -4.50
C VAL A 505 1.76 29.61 -3.76
N LYS A 506 1.03 30.67 -4.14
CA LYS A 506 1.07 31.95 -3.41
C LYS A 506 0.56 31.80 -1.97
N GLU A 507 -0.51 31.05 -1.78
CA GLU A 507 -1.10 30.80 -0.47
C GLU A 507 -0.17 29.96 0.42
N SER A 508 0.44 28.92 -0.15
CA SER A 508 1.49 28.13 0.52
C SER A 508 2.66 29.00 0.96
N ASN A 509 3.16 29.87 0.06
CA ASN A 509 4.21 30.84 0.39
C ASN A 509 3.78 31.84 1.48
N ARG A 510 2.50 32.22 1.52
CA ARG A 510 1.94 33.07 2.58
C ARG A 510 1.93 32.31 3.91
N MET A 511 1.49 31.05 3.92
CA MET A 511 1.50 30.18 5.10
C MET A 511 2.92 29.98 5.63
N ASP A 512 3.91 29.76 4.77
CA ASP A 512 5.31 29.58 5.16
C ASP A 512 5.92 30.83 5.82
N ARG A 513 5.40 32.03 5.50
CA ARG A 513 5.79 33.28 6.16
C ARG A 513 5.18 33.45 7.55
N THR A 514 4.21 32.62 7.93
CA THR A 514 3.58 32.65 9.26
C THR A 514 4.08 31.52 10.15
N TYR A 515 4.29 31.79 11.44
CA TYR A 515 4.79 30.79 12.38
C TYR A 515 3.87 29.56 12.51
N THR A 516 2.55 29.79 12.49
CA THR A 516 1.53 28.74 12.53
C THR A 516 1.46 27.94 11.23
N GLY A 517 1.55 28.58 10.06
CA GLY A 517 1.55 27.89 8.77
C GLY A 517 2.81 27.05 8.54
N ARG A 518 3.96 27.49 9.04
CA ARG A 518 5.24 26.75 8.93
C ARG A 518 5.24 25.41 9.67
N ARG A 519 4.41 25.26 10.70
CA ARG A 519 4.24 24.01 11.48
C ARG A 519 3.13 23.10 10.96
N SER A 520 2.34 23.56 9.98
CA SER A 520 1.31 22.76 9.36
C SER A 520 1.90 21.93 8.23
N ASP A 521 1.57 20.64 8.15
CA ASP A 521 1.91 19.78 7.01
C ASP A 521 0.95 20.00 5.81
N TYR A 522 -0.16 20.72 6.04
CA TYR A 522 -1.14 20.99 5.00
C TYR A 522 -0.63 22.04 4.01
N ARG A 523 -0.64 21.72 2.71
CA ARG A 523 -0.42 22.66 1.60
C ARG A 523 -1.57 22.51 0.60
N PRO A 524 -2.33 23.60 0.30
CA PRO A 524 -3.41 23.51 -0.65
C PRO A 524 -2.85 23.27 -2.07
N SER A 525 -3.57 22.47 -2.85
CA SER A 525 -3.20 22.14 -4.23
C SER A 525 -3.83 23.13 -5.23
N HIS A 526 -5.04 23.60 -4.91
CA HIS A 526 -5.82 24.54 -5.71
C HIS A 526 -6.40 25.59 -4.77
N VAL A 527 -6.31 26.87 -5.12
CA VAL A 527 -6.90 27.94 -4.32
C VAL A 527 -7.63 28.90 -5.22
N ARG A 528 -8.92 29.11 -4.91
CA ARG A 528 -9.72 30.19 -5.49
C ARG A 528 -9.86 31.33 -4.47
N PRO A 529 -9.23 32.50 -4.68
CA PRO A 529 -9.34 33.62 -3.76
C PRO A 529 -10.77 34.13 -3.63
N TYR A 530 -11.18 34.47 -2.40
CA TYR A 530 -12.52 35.00 -2.15
C TYR A 530 -12.77 36.31 -2.91
N GLY A 531 -13.88 36.37 -3.65
CA GLY A 531 -14.26 37.51 -4.49
C GLY A 531 -13.56 37.57 -5.85
N ASP A 532 -12.73 36.57 -6.18
CA ASP A 532 -12.10 36.43 -7.49
C ASP A 532 -12.72 35.25 -8.27
N PRO A 533 -13.51 35.50 -9.33
CA PRO A 533 -14.12 34.44 -10.12
C PRO A 533 -13.10 33.70 -10.99
N GLY A 534 -11.87 34.23 -11.14
CA GLY A 534 -10.85 33.68 -12.01
C GLY A 534 -11.15 33.87 -13.52
N PRO A 535 -10.30 33.31 -14.39
CA PRO A 535 -10.49 33.38 -15.85
C PRO A 535 -11.70 32.57 -16.34
N GLY A 536 -12.25 31.68 -15.50
CA GLY A 536 -13.33 30.74 -15.84
C GLY A 536 -12.83 29.52 -16.62
N THR A 537 -13.64 28.45 -16.61
CA THR A 537 -13.28 27.14 -17.19
C THR A 537 -13.08 27.21 -18.70
N LEU A 538 -13.92 27.99 -19.39
CA LEU A 538 -13.79 28.35 -20.80
C LEU A 538 -13.52 29.85 -20.91
N ALA A 539 -12.37 30.20 -21.49
CA ALA A 539 -11.94 31.58 -21.62
C ALA A 539 -11.42 31.89 -23.02
N GLU A 540 -11.63 33.14 -23.44
CA GLU A 540 -11.13 33.66 -24.69
C GLU A 540 -9.71 34.22 -24.51
N VAL A 541 -8.79 33.81 -25.39
CA VAL A 541 -7.40 34.31 -25.39
C VAL A 541 -7.39 35.76 -25.87
N LYS A 542 -7.02 36.69 -24.98
CA LYS A 542 -6.96 38.13 -25.31
C LYS A 542 -5.65 38.57 -25.92
N TYR A 543 -4.53 37.99 -25.49
CA TYR A 543 -3.21 38.27 -26.05
C TYR A 543 -2.37 37.00 -26.11
N ILE A 544 -1.51 36.90 -27.13
CA ILE A 544 -0.49 35.86 -27.25
C ILE A 544 0.87 36.55 -27.30
N HIS A 545 1.74 36.21 -26.35
CA HIS A 545 3.09 36.75 -26.26
C HIS A 545 4.06 36.00 -27.17
N ARG A 546 5.17 36.65 -27.54
CA ARG A 546 6.24 36.03 -28.35
C ARG A 546 6.89 34.80 -27.70
N ASN A 547 6.81 34.69 -26.37
CA ASN A 547 7.32 33.55 -25.61
C ASN A 547 6.32 32.38 -25.50
N GLY A 548 5.19 32.43 -26.22
CA GLY A 548 4.18 31.36 -26.21
C GLY A 548 3.26 31.38 -24.99
N LYS A 549 3.19 32.48 -24.22
CA LYS A 549 2.19 32.66 -23.17
C LYS A 549 0.91 33.30 -23.70
N CYS A 550 -0.23 32.90 -23.15
CA CYS A 550 -1.55 33.44 -23.46
C CYS A 550 -2.11 34.18 -22.26
N THR A 551 -2.57 35.42 -22.48
CA THR A 551 -3.16 36.28 -21.44
C THR A 551 -4.67 36.18 -21.46
N PHE A 552 -5.23 35.92 -20.29
CA PHE A 552 -6.67 35.97 -20.02
C PHE A 552 -6.96 37.20 -19.17
N LYS A 553 -8.11 37.84 -19.39
CA LYS A 553 -8.55 39.02 -18.63
C LYS A 553 -9.97 38.82 -18.12
N TRP A 554 -10.19 39.15 -16.86
CA TRP A 554 -11.51 39.12 -16.23
C TRP A 554 -11.64 40.23 -15.19
N LEU A 555 -12.83 40.35 -14.61
CA LEU A 555 -13.14 41.31 -13.56
C LEU A 555 -13.26 40.59 -12.23
N ARG A 556 -12.56 41.07 -11.19
CA ARG A 556 -12.69 40.55 -9.82
C ARG A 556 -13.24 41.60 -8.88
N GLN A 557 -13.86 41.16 -7.79
CA GLN A 557 -14.27 42.06 -6.72
C GLN A 557 -13.05 42.52 -5.92
N ARG A 558 -13.05 43.79 -5.51
CA ARG A 558 -11.99 44.34 -4.68
C ARG A 558 -12.09 43.78 -3.26
N SER A 559 -11.12 42.93 -2.89
CA SER A 559 -10.99 42.43 -1.52
C SER A 559 -10.12 43.37 -0.68
N GLY A 560 -10.72 44.11 0.27
CA GLY A 560 -10.00 44.96 1.23
C GLY A 560 -10.76 46.18 1.77
N MET A 561 -11.16 46.10 3.04
CA MET A 561 -11.32 47.17 4.05
C MET A 561 -11.88 48.54 3.62
N THR A 562 -13.04 48.57 2.97
CA THR A 562 -13.89 49.78 2.89
C THR A 562 -15.35 49.41 3.16
N ARG A 563 -15.63 48.85 4.35
CA ARG A 563 -17.01 48.78 4.86
C ARG A 563 -17.65 50.17 5.03
N TRP A 564 -16.84 51.23 4.97
CA TRP A 564 -17.21 52.63 5.18
C TRP A 564 -17.12 53.52 3.93
N GLN A 565 -16.61 53.04 2.80
CA GLN A 565 -16.68 53.76 1.52
C GLN A 565 -17.30 52.78 0.53
N GLY A 566 -18.54 53.02 0.12
CA GLY A 566 -19.36 52.14 -0.72
C GLY A 566 -18.87 51.93 -2.16
N ASN A 567 -17.57 51.70 -2.35
CA ASN A 567 -16.96 51.53 -3.66
C ASN A 567 -16.69 50.05 -3.96
N ASN A 568 -17.76 49.31 -4.24
CA ASN A 568 -17.74 47.93 -4.77
C ASN A 568 -17.32 47.90 -6.25
N GLY A 569 -16.21 48.56 -6.60
CA GLY A 569 -15.70 48.57 -7.97
C GLY A 569 -15.11 47.22 -8.39
N LEU A 570 -15.46 46.77 -9.58
CA LEU A 570 -14.81 45.62 -10.24
C LEU A 570 -13.41 46.04 -10.73
N LEU A 571 -12.39 45.23 -10.43
CA LEU A 571 -11.01 45.46 -10.84
C LEU A 571 -10.64 44.57 -12.04
N PRO A 572 -10.11 45.14 -13.13
CA PRO A 572 -9.58 44.33 -14.23
C PRO A 572 -8.34 43.57 -13.75
N THR A 573 -8.34 42.27 -13.97
CA THR A 573 -7.24 41.35 -13.60
C THR A 573 -6.86 40.52 -14.81
N SER A 574 -5.60 40.11 -14.87
CA SER A 574 -5.08 39.27 -15.94
C SER A 574 -4.15 38.19 -15.43
N TYR A 575 -4.10 37.06 -16.14
CA TYR A 575 -3.18 35.97 -15.86
C TYR A 575 -2.63 35.38 -17.15
N ASP A 576 -1.34 35.04 -17.12
CA ASP A 576 -0.58 34.55 -18.26
C ASP A 576 -0.28 33.06 -18.09
N VAL A 577 -0.75 32.24 -19.02
CA VAL A 577 -0.59 30.78 -19.01
C VAL A 577 0.23 30.32 -20.21
N GLY A 578 1.13 29.35 -20.02
CA GLY A 578 1.86 28.74 -21.13
C GLY A 578 0.93 27.94 -22.04
N GLN A 579 1.16 27.98 -23.36
CA GLN A 579 0.37 27.21 -24.33
C GLN A 579 0.34 25.70 -24.05
N SER A 580 1.38 25.14 -23.43
CA SER A 580 1.39 23.74 -23.04
C SER A 580 0.23 23.41 -22.11
N LEU A 581 -0.17 24.27 -21.17
CA LEU A 581 -1.24 23.96 -20.22
C LEU A 581 -2.66 24.18 -20.77
N LEU A 582 -2.78 24.62 -22.02
CA LEU A 582 -4.06 25.00 -22.63
C LEU A 582 -4.46 24.00 -23.70
N LEU A 583 -5.76 23.72 -23.79
CA LEU A 583 -6.36 23.01 -24.92
C LEU A 583 -7.18 24.00 -25.76
N ASN A 584 -6.86 24.10 -27.05
CA ASN A 584 -7.59 24.94 -28.00
C ASN A 584 -8.95 24.34 -28.39
N VAL A 585 -10.00 24.73 -27.69
CA VAL A 585 -11.38 24.28 -27.90
C VAL A 585 -11.90 24.73 -29.27
N SER A 586 -11.50 25.90 -29.75
CA SER A 586 -11.91 26.38 -31.09
C SER A 586 -11.38 25.52 -32.24
N ALA A 587 -10.29 24.79 -32.05
CA ALA A 587 -9.73 23.88 -33.05
C ALA A 587 -10.15 22.42 -32.86
N TYR A 588 -10.76 22.11 -31.71
CA TYR A 588 -11.25 20.79 -31.35
C TYR A 588 -12.46 20.39 -32.21
N LYS A 589 -12.53 19.13 -32.66
CA LYS A 589 -13.70 18.60 -33.37
C LYS A 589 -14.52 17.68 -32.45
N PRO A 590 -15.85 17.83 -32.41
CA PRO A 590 -16.71 16.90 -31.67
C PRO A 590 -16.46 15.45 -32.07
N GLY A 591 -16.26 14.59 -31.08
CA GLY A 591 -15.89 13.18 -31.22
C GLY A 591 -14.38 12.90 -31.16
N ASP A 592 -13.50 13.90 -31.15
CA ASP A 592 -12.04 13.67 -31.12
C ASP A 592 -11.60 12.93 -29.84
N PHE A 593 -12.28 13.07 -28.71
CA PHE A 593 -11.98 12.32 -27.49
C PHE A 593 -12.02 10.79 -27.68
N ARG A 594 -12.81 10.29 -28.65
CA ARG A 594 -12.94 8.85 -28.92
C ARG A 594 -11.62 8.21 -29.33
N MET A 595 -10.73 8.94 -30.01
CA MET A 595 -9.43 8.40 -30.43
C MET A 595 -8.54 7.97 -29.26
N PHE A 596 -8.68 8.63 -28.11
CA PHE A 596 -7.96 8.28 -26.90
C PHE A 596 -8.77 7.41 -25.95
N TYR A 597 -10.09 7.37 -26.08
CA TYR A 597 -10.96 6.59 -25.21
C TYR A 597 -11.08 5.13 -25.68
N ASP A 598 -11.22 4.93 -26.99
CA ASP A 598 -11.42 3.61 -27.59
C ASP A 598 -10.16 2.74 -27.46
N ASP A 599 -8.97 3.35 -27.38
CA ASP A 599 -7.72 2.65 -27.14
C ASP A 599 -7.57 2.26 -25.64
N PRO A 600 -7.46 0.96 -25.31
CA PRO A 600 -7.26 0.48 -23.95
C PRO A 600 -5.97 1.01 -23.29
N ARG A 601 -4.94 1.34 -24.07
CA ARG A 601 -3.61 1.75 -23.60
C ARG A 601 -3.60 3.16 -22.97
N THR A 602 -4.56 4.00 -23.35
CA THR A 602 -4.68 5.39 -22.90
C THR A 602 -5.72 5.55 -21.77
N ARG A 603 -6.50 4.51 -21.44
CA ARG A 603 -7.52 4.55 -20.37
C ARG A 603 -6.95 4.85 -18.98
N ALA A 604 -5.76 4.35 -18.67
CA ALA A 604 -5.10 4.57 -17.37
C ALA A 604 -4.71 6.04 -17.15
N ASP A 605 -4.33 6.72 -18.22
CA ASP A 605 -3.88 8.12 -18.21
C ASP A 605 -5.05 9.09 -18.50
N TYR A 606 -6.22 8.54 -18.87
CA TYR A 606 -7.40 9.27 -19.36
C TYR A 606 -7.89 10.34 -18.38
N LEU A 607 -7.95 10.02 -17.08
CA LEU A 607 -8.49 10.92 -16.06
C LEU A 607 -7.73 12.24 -15.94
N GLU A 608 -6.47 12.30 -16.37
CA GLU A 608 -5.62 13.49 -16.25
C GLU A 608 -6.01 14.57 -17.28
N TRP A 609 -6.49 14.17 -18.46
CA TRP A 609 -6.80 15.09 -19.56
C TRP A 609 -8.25 15.04 -20.04
N ALA A 610 -9.03 14.04 -19.61
CA ALA A 610 -10.46 13.92 -19.91
C ALA A 610 -11.27 15.18 -19.58
N PRO A 611 -11.07 15.87 -18.43
CA PRO A 611 -11.83 17.09 -18.14
C PRO A 611 -11.70 18.14 -19.23
N LEU A 612 -10.51 18.28 -19.84
CA LEU A 612 -10.27 19.25 -20.91
C LEU A 612 -11.04 18.89 -22.18
N LEU A 613 -11.01 17.62 -22.58
CA LEU A 613 -11.71 17.15 -23.78
C LEU A 613 -13.24 17.21 -23.61
N LEU A 614 -13.74 16.87 -22.42
CA LEU A 614 -15.17 16.88 -22.12
C LEU A 614 -15.75 18.29 -22.05
N GLU A 615 -15.03 19.25 -21.44
CA GLU A 615 -15.44 20.66 -21.48
C GLU A 615 -15.41 21.21 -22.92
N ALA A 616 -14.52 20.72 -23.78
CA ALA A 616 -14.53 21.05 -25.19
C ALA A 616 -15.78 20.50 -25.92
N GLU A 617 -16.18 19.25 -25.63
CA GLU A 617 -17.44 18.68 -26.15
C GLU A 617 -18.66 19.48 -25.68
N GLU A 618 -18.75 19.81 -24.39
CA GLU A 618 -19.87 20.56 -23.82
C GLU A 618 -20.00 21.97 -24.42
N PHE A 619 -18.87 22.59 -24.76
CA PHE A 619 -18.85 23.86 -25.47
C PHE A 619 -19.46 23.72 -26.88
N HIS A 620 -19.03 22.72 -27.66
CA HIS A 620 -19.56 22.49 -29.01
C HIS A 620 -21.02 21.99 -29.00
N ALA A 621 -21.45 21.32 -27.94
CA ALA A 621 -22.84 20.93 -27.70
C ALA A 621 -23.74 22.13 -27.29
N GLY A 622 -23.16 23.28 -26.93
CA GLY A 622 -23.88 24.49 -26.54
C GLY A 622 -24.34 24.52 -25.07
N ASN A 623 -23.93 23.56 -24.26
CA ASN A 623 -24.31 23.46 -22.84
C ASN A 623 -23.50 24.40 -21.94
N ARG A 624 -22.30 24.81 -22.39
CA ARG A 624 -21.39 25.70 -21.65
C ARG A 624 -21.17 27.02 -22.40
N LYS A 625 -21.17 28.13 -21.66
CA LYS A 625 -20.89 29.48 -22.19
C LYS A 625 -19.47 29.92 -21.84
N VAL A 626 -18.89 30.78 -22.68
CA VAL A 626 -17.57 31.41 -22.44
C VAL A 626 -17.74 32.57 -21.46
N GLY A 627 -16.94 32.58 -20.40
CA GLY A 627 -17.01 33.60 -19.36
C GLY A 627 -18.12 33.33 -18.33
N THR A 628 -17.77 33.51 -17.06
CA THR A 628 -18.58 33.24 -15.87
C THR A 628 -19.94 33.94 -15.89
N GLU A 629 -21.02 33.16 -16.00
CA GLU A 629 -22.17 33.36 -15.10
C GLU A 629 -21.93 32.48 -13.87
N PRO A 630 -22.08 33.02 -12.65
CA PRO A 630 -21.96 32.23 -11.43
C PRO A 630 -23.12 31.21 -11.42
N THR A 631 -22.79 29.94 -11.66
CA THR A 631 -23.69 28.84 -11.34
C THR A 631 -23.78 28.77 -9.81
N LYS A 632 -25.01 28.83 -9.31
CA LYS A 632 -25.35 28.74 -7.88
C LYS A 632 -25.03 27.38 -7.30
#